data_AF-A0A814GMD2-F1
#
_entry.id   AF-A0A814GMD2-F1
#
_cell.length_a   1.000
_cell.length_b   1.000
_cell.length_c   1.000
_cell.angle_alpha   90.00
_cell.angle_beta   90.00
_cell.angle_gamma   90.00
#
_symmetry.space_group_name_H-M   'P 1'
#
loop_
_entity.id
_entity.type
_entity.pdbx_description
1 polymer ?
#
loop_
_entity_poly.entity_id
_entity_poly.type
_entity_poly.pdbx_seq_one_letter_code
_entity_poly.pdbx_strand_id
1 'polypeptide(L)'
;TKYLVNEEDSLPFVPAFTGLNTIATYIESDFETFDNFKIFYKNLIQNTYKKLGWKELNDANEINLQISTIGVMCSYGLVDCIQYAKSIYQEWIENNKPIPPNFKSTIYSTIIKYGDEKEWFKLLEIAQKTTDNSEKLRMFRGLAATKDYNLIKLLISKVSDPNVIRNQDKLSLMGSIASNSISRKLVYDYLEENWNQLLEEFGSLSFTLPNFVDAATSRLSSNYDLERIRQFMRKNSNLGVATEAFNRALENINSNIRWLNKNVLQIKTWLSQELADQSTETNFRLPKNLIPNSYHFKIQPYIGTNETWDNDKSFTFDGEIAINFTCNISTNKIVFHALDLELHTESFTITSNDDKTGLNIEKRYTEDKVTNFITINMNKPCMQNAQYILNMKYKGLIGSNLYGFYRSSYIDKNGNTFYLATTQFQPTDARRAFPCFDEPAMKANFKLTMKRHQNFTSSLFNTPIVKNQTEGDWIIDEFDWTPKMSTYLVAFVVSNFNLIRNETSTNINIEVLGRPEAIDNGDGHFALNEAKNIIEFFENYFDVEYPLEKSTQVAVPDFSAGAMENWGLVIYRENALLFNEKNDTINDKKRVSSVVSHELAHQWFGNLVTPAWWNDLWLNEGFASWVEYLGMNFTHPEWRDLEYFFVQKLSVMELDSLESSHPVKFEVNDPNEINSLFDEISYDKVFLFI
;
A
#
# COMPACT_ATOMS: atom_id res chain seq x y z
N THR A 1 29.34 -15.13 -4.32
CA THR A 1 28.07 -14.77 -4.99
C THR A 1 28.22 -13.58 -5.93
N LYS A 2 28.92 -12.48 -5.58
CA LYS A 2 29.02 -11.25 -6.40
C LYS A 2 29.27 -11.40 -7.91
N TYR A 3 30.01 -12.42 -8.35
CA TYR A 3 30.23 -12.65 -9.79
C TYR A 3 28.93 -12.96 -10.56
N LEU A 4 27.89 -13.46 -9.88
CA LEU A 4 26.59 -13.80 -10.47
C LEU A 4 25.90 -12.62 -11.15
N VAL A 5 26.21 -11.38 -10.74
CA VAL A 5 25.71 -10.16 -11.40
C VAL A 5 26.06 -10.12 -12.89
N ASN A 6 27.21 -10.69 -13.25
CA ASN A 6 27.74 -10.75 -14.61
C ASN A 6 27.75 -12.18 -15.17
N GLU A 7 27.17 -13.14 -14.45
CA GLU A 7 27.13 -14.53 -14.89
C GLU A 7 26.05 -14.71 -15.96
N GLU A 8 26.43 -15.39 -17.03
CA GLU A 8 25.56 -15.63 -18.17
C GLU A 8 25.19 -17.10 -18.35
N ASP A 9 25.98 -18.02 -17.78
CA ASP A 9 25.70 -19.45 -17.79
C ASP A 9 24.65 -19.78 -16.72
N SER A 10 23.76 -20.73 -17.01
CA SER A 10 22.70 -21.17 -16.09
C SER A 10 23.20 -22.10 -14.99
N LEU A 11 24.29 -22.84 -15.21
CA LEU A 11 24.80 -23.84 -14.28
C LEU A 11 25.24 -23.24 -12.94
N PRO A 12 25.98 -22.11 -12.86
CA PRO A 12 26.41 -21.54 -11.59
C PRO A 12 25.25 -21.01 -10.73
N PHE A 13 24.10 -20.71 -11.34
CA PHE A 13 22.92 -20.27 -10.61
C PHE A 13 22.28 -21.41 -9.79
N VAL A 14 22.39 -22.68 -10.20
CA VAL A 14 21.78 -23.82 -9.48
C VAL A 14 22.26 -23.91 -8.01
N PRO A 15 23.57 -23.99 -7.72
CA PRO A 15 24.06 -23.96 -6.34
C PRO A 15 23.82 -22.60 -5.67
N ALA A 16 23.79 -21.49 -6.44
CA ALA A 16 23.51 -20.17 -5.90
C ALA A 16 22.09 -20.05 -5.35
N PHE A 17 21.06 -20.43 -6.12
CA PHE A 17 19.67 -20.45 -5.67
C PHE A 17 19.50 -21.36 -4.46
N THR A 18 20.12 -22.55 -4.49
CA THR A 18 20.06 -23.49 -3.35
C THR A 18 20.64 -22.87 -2.07
N GLY A 19 21.85 -22.29 -2.14
CA GLY A 19 22.51 -21.69 -0.99
C GLY A 19 21.80 -20.43 -0.48
N LEU A 20 21.39 -19.54 -1.37
CA LEU A 20 20.71 -18.29 -1.03
C LEU A 20 19.31 -18.54 -0.45
N ASN A 21 18.54 -19.46 -1.02
CA ASN A 21 17.25 -19.86 -0.45
C ASN A 21 17.43 -20.50 0.94
N THR A 22 18.50 -21.29 1.14
CA THR A 22 18.80 -21.86 2.46
C THR A 22 19.08 -20.75 3.47
N ILE A 23 19.93 -19.77 3.14
CA ILE A 23 20.20 -18.62 4.02
C ILE A 23 18.91 -17.85 4.32
N ALA A 24 18.11 -17.55 3.29
CA ALA A 24 16.80 -16.92 3.43
C ALA A 24 15.93 -17.65 4.46
N THR A 25 15.85 -18.98 4.43
CA THR A 25 15.02 -19.73 5.39
C THR A 25 15.47 -19.61 6.83
N TYR A 26 16.77 -19.43 7.09
CA TYR A 26 17.25 -19.23 8.46
C TYR A 26 16.91 -17.83 8.94
N ILE A 27 17.24 -16.80 8.15
CA ILE A 27 17.08 -15.40 8.56
C ILE A 27 15.65 -14.87 8.40
N GLU A 28 14.71 -15.67 7.87
CA GLU A 28 13.31 -15.27 7.62
C GLU A 28 12.60 -14.74 8.89
N SER A 29 13.05 -15.14 10.09
CA SER A 29 12.52 -14.65 11.36
C SER A 29 13.13 -13.32 11.84
N ASP A 30 14.24 -12.86 11.26
CA ASP A 30 14.86 -11.55 11.52
C ASP A 30 14.53 -10.62 10.34
N PHE A 31 13.44 -9.86 10.46
CA PHE A 31 12.85 -9.08 9.35
C PHE A 31 13.83 -8.10 8.72
N GLU A 32 14.55 -7.32 9.52
CA GLU A 32 15.53 -6.35 9.03
C GLU A 32 16.64 -7.03 8.21
N THR A 33 17.18 -8.14 8.72
CA THR A 33 18.20 -8.91 8.00
C THR A 33 17.63 -9.55 6.74
N PHE A 34 16.40 -10.06 6.80
CA PHE A 34 15.73 -10.69 5.68
C PHE A 34 15.34 -9.69 4.58
N ASP A 35 14.92 -8.48 4.95
CA ASP A 35 14.59 -7.39 4.02
C ASP A 35 15.83 -6.94 3.25
N ASN A 36 16.93 -6.69 3.97
CA ASN A 36 18.23 -6.42 3.36
C ASN A 36 18.70 -7.57 2.46
N PHE A 37 18.48 -8.82 2.88
CA PHE A 37 18.81 -9.99 2.06
C PHE A 37 17.98 -10.05 0.78
N LYS A 38 16.68 -9.73 0.83
CA LYS A 38 15.81 -9.66 -0.36
C LYS A 38 16.33 -8.63 -1.36
N ILE A 39 16.77 -7.46 -0.90
CA ILE A 39 17.37 -6.42 -1.75
C ILE A 39 18.66 -6.96 -2.40
N PHE A 40 19.58 -7.48 -1.58
CA PHE A 40 20.83 -8.06 -2.05
C PHE A 40 20.61 -9.15 -3.11
N TYR A 41 19.67 -10.06 -2.86
CA TYR A 41 19.37 -11.16 -3.77
C TYR A 41 18.76 -10.63 -5.09
N LYS A 42 17.80 -9.68 -5.03
CA LYS A 42 17.27 -9.05 -6.24
C LYS A 42 18.38 -8.41 -7.08
N ASN A 43 19.28 -7.65 -6.46
CA ASN A 43 20.41 -7.00 -7.16
C ASN A 43 21.33 -8.03 -7.83
N LEU A 44 21.57 -9.16 -7.17
CA LEU A 44 22.41 -10.24 -7.67
C LEU A 44 21.91 -10.85 -8.98
N ILE A 45 20.60 -10.93 -9.17
CA ILE A 45 19.97 -11.62 -10.32
C ILE A 45 19.20 -10.66 -11.24
N GLN A 46 19.27 -9.34 -11.01
CA GLN A 46 18.50 -8.35 -11.77
C GLN A 46 18.86 -8.35 -13.27
N ASN A 47 20.15 -8.49 -13.60
CA ASN A 47 20.60 -8.56 -14.99
C ASN A 47 20.07 -9.82 -15.68
N THR A 48 20.09 -10.95 -14.98
CA THR A 48 19.50 -12.21 -15.43
C THR A 48 17.99 -12.06 -15.67
N TYR A 49 17.27 -11.40 -14.77
CA TYR A 49 15.85 -11.09 -14.94
C TYR A 49 15.60 -10.24 -16.19
N LYS A 50 16.36 -9.16 -16.38
CA LYS A 50 16.26 -8.30 -17.57
C LYS A 50 16.56 -9.05 -18.86
N LYS A 51 17.55 -9.94 -18.86
CA LYS A 51 17.95 -10.74 -20.03
C LYS A 51 16.90 -11.78 -20.41
N LEU A 52 16.41 -12.54 -19.42
CA LEU A 52 15.49 -13.65 -19.66
C LEU A 52 14.04 -13.15 -19.83
N GLY A 53 13.59 -12.23 -18.97
CA GLY A 53 12.24 -11.68 -19.00
C GLY A 53 11.16 -12.77 -19.06
N TRP A 54 10.02 -12.45 -19.63
CA TRP A 54 8.87 -13.36 -19.77
C TRP A 54 8.72 -13.95 -21.19
N LYS A 55 9.82 -13.97 -21.96
CA LYS A 55 9.82 -14.45 -23.35
C LYS A 55 9.83 -15.98 -23.41
N GLU A 56 9.34 -16.54 -24.52
CA GLU A 56 9.49 -17.96 -24.79
C GLU A 56 10.95 -18.31 -25.07
N LEU A 57 11.42 -19.39 -24.46
CA LEU A 57 12.79 -19.89 -24.56
C LEU A 57 12.76 -21.35 -25.04
N ASN A 58 13.83 -21.78 -25.70
CA ASN A 58 13.94 -23.13 -26.26
C ASN A 58 14.90 -24.03 -25.50
N ASP A 59 15.83 -23.47 -24.72
CA ASP A 59 16.78 -24.24 -23.92
C ASP A 59 16.21 -24.54 -22.53
N ALA A 60 16.24 -25.82 -22.13
CA ALA A 60 15.66 -26.26 -20.87
C ALA A 60 16.34 -25.66 -19.64
N ASN A 61 17.66 -25.42 -19.69
CA ASN A 61 18.38 -24.84 -18.57
C ASN A 61 18.11 -23.33 -18.46
N GLU A 62 18.02 -22.62 -19.59
CA GLU A 62 17.59 -21.22 -19.60
C GLU A 62 16.15 -21.06 -19.11
N ILE A 63 15.24 -21.98 -19.47
CA ILE A 63 13.86 -22.00 -18.96
C ILE A 63 13.86 -22.18 -17.43
N ASN A 64 14.63 -23.14 -16.90
CA ASN A 64 14.71 -23.37 -15.45
C ASN A 64 15.30 -22.16 -14.71
N LEU A 65 16.32 -21.52 -15.29
CA LEU A 65 16.89 -20.28 -14.77
C LEU A 65 15.87 -19.15 -14.80
N GLN A 66 15.10 -19.02 -15.87
CA GLN A 66 14.05 -18.02 -16.02
C GLN A 66 12.96 -18.20 -14.97
N ILE A 67 12.42 -19.41 -14.81
CA ILE A 67 11.39 -19.71 -13.80
C ILE A 67 11.90 -19.37 -12.40
N SER A 68 13.12 -19.78 -12.05
CA SER A 68 13.71 -19.51 -10.73
C SER A 68 13.96 -18.02 -10.49
N THR A 69 14.48 -17.33 -11.51
CA THR A 69 14.77 -15.89 -11.45
C THR A 69 13.48 -15.09 -11.29
N ILE A 70 12.48 -15.30 -12.15
CA ILE A 70 11.18 -14.63 -12.05
C ILE A 70 10.51 -14.97 -10.72
N GLY A 71 10.55 -16.24 -10.31
CA GLY A 71 10.00 -16.69 -9.03
C GLY A 71 10.57 -15.90 -7.85
N VAL A 72 11.91 -15.77 -7.77
CA VAL A 72 12.56 -14.98 -6.72
C VAL A 72 12.20 -13.50 -6.84
N MET A 73 12.33 -12.89 -8.04
CA MET A 73 12.06 -11.46 -8.24
C MET A 73 10.63 -11.07 -7.86
N CYS A 74 9.63 -11.85 -8.29
CA CYS A 74 8.24 -11.65 -7.91
C CYS A 74 8.04 -11.89 -6.41
N SER A 75 8.57 -12.99 -5.86
CA SER A 75 8.39 -13.32 -4.44
C SER A 75 9.00 -12.27 -3.49
N TYR A 76 10.00 -11.52 -3.94
CA TYR A 76 10.70 -10.47 -3.19
C TYR A 76 10.34 -9.05 -3.61
N GLY A 77 9.20 -8.88 -4.30
CA GLY A 77 8.57 -7.57 -4.43
C GLY A 77 9.06 -6.74 -5.61
N LEU A 78 9.64 -7.32 -6.67
CA LEU A 78 9.96 -6.53 -7.86
C LEU A 78 8.66 -6.06 -8.54
N VAL A 79 8.44 -4.75 -8.56
CA VAL A 79 7.23 -4.11 -9.11
C VAL A 79 6.92 -4.57 -10.53
N ASP A 80 7.90 -4.50 -11.44
CA ASP A 80 7.75 -4.95 -12.83
C ASP A 80 7.29 -6.41 -12.93
N CYS A 81 7.82 -7.30 -12.09
CA CYS A 81 7.47 -8.72 -12.08
C CYS A 81 6.02 -8.92 -11.63
N ILE A 82 5.61 -8.21 -10.57
CA ILE A 82 4.26 -8.27 -10.01
C ILE A 82 3.24 -7.73 -11.02
N GLN A 83 3.51 -6.57 -11.64
CA GLN A 83 2.63 -5.97 -12.62
C GLN A 83 2.44 -6.87 -13.84
N TYR A 84 3.51 -7.49 -14.32
CA TYR A 84 3.42 -8.43 -15.45
C TYR A 84 2.70 -9.73 -15.07
N ALA A 85 2.89 -10.24 -13.85
CA ALA A 85 2.11 -11.38 -13.36
C ALA A 85 0.62 -11.04 -13.26
N LYS A 86 0.27 -9.82 -12.79
CA LYS A 86 -1.10 -9.30 -12.73
C LYS A 86 -1.74 -9.18 -14.11
N SER A 87 -1.02 -8.68 -15.11
CA SER A 87 -1.56 -8.60 -16.47
C SER A 87 -1.85 -9.98 -17.09
N ILE A 88 -0.96 -10.96 -16.89
CA ILE A 88 -1.22 -12.34 -17.35
C ILE A 88 -2.44 -12.95 -16.64
N TYR A 89 -2.58 -12.71 -15.34
CA TYR A 89 -3.72 -13.19 -14.57
C TYR A 89 -5.03 -12.55 -15.05
N GLN A 90 -5.05 -11.24 -15.29
CA GLN A 90 -6.22 -10.53 -15.82
C GLN A 90 -6.63 -11.08 -17.19
N GLU A 91 -5.69 -11.24 -18.12
CA GLU A 91 -5.93 -11.86 -19.43
C GLU A 91 -6.49 -13.29 -19.31
N TRP A 92 -6.05 -14.04 -18.30
CA TRP A 92 -6.58 -15.38 -18.04
C TRP A 92 -8.03 -15.35 -17.53
N ILE A 93 -8.36 -14.44 -16.62
CA ILE A 93 -9.68 -14.35 -16.00
C ILE A 93 -10.72 -13.70 -16.93
N GLU A 94 -10.34 -12.63 -17.63
CA GLU A 94 -11.24 -11.81 -18.44
C GLU A 94 -11.37 -12.34 -19.87
N ASN A 95 -10.25 -12.73 -20.47
CA ASN A 95 -10.18 -13.08 -21.90
C ASN A 95 -10.01 -14.60 -22.14
N ASN A 96 -10.02 -15.42 -21.08
CA ASN A 96 -9.75 -16.86 -21.14
C ASN A 96 -8.40 -17.20 -21.81
N LYS A 97 -7.43 -16.29 -21.80
CA LYS A 97 -6.11 -16.52 -22.37
C LYS A 97 -5.30 -17.45 -21.46
N PRO A 98 -4.85 -18.63 -21.92
CA PRO A 98 -4.15 -19.57 -21.05
C PRO A 98 -2.84 -19.01 -20.48
N ILE A 99 -2.63 -19.21 -19.18
CA ILE A 99 -1.35 -18.89 -18.54
C ILE A 99 -0.24 -19.79 -19.14
N PRO A 100 0.92 -19.23 -19.53
CA PRO A 100 2.05 -20.03 -20.00
C PRO A 100 2.45 -21.08 -18.93
N PRO A 101 2.59 -22.37 -19.29
CA PRO A 101 2.73 -23.46 -18.32
C PRO A 101 3.86 -23.27 -17.30
N ASN A 102 4.99 -22.75 -17.74
CA ASN A 102 6.19 -22.54 -16.93
C ASN A 102 6.01 -21.45 -15.85
N PHE A 103 5.03 -20.56 -16.01
CA PHE A 103 4.81 -19.43 -15.10
C PHE A 103 3.59 -19.61 -14.20
N LYS A 104 2.80 -20.68 -14.36
CA LYS A 104 1.58 -20.91 -13.57
C LYS A 104 1.81 -20.82 -12.06
N SER A 105 2.81 -21.53 -11.54
CA SER A 105 3.11 -21.52 -10.10
C SER A 105 3.47 -20.12 -9.60
N THR A 106 4.30 -19.40 -10.35
CA THR A 106 4.72 -18.03 -10.01
C THR A 106 3.56 -17.06 -10.08
N ILE A 107 2.69 -17.18 -11.07
CA ILE A 107 1.51 -16.31 -11.21
C ILE A 107 0.55 -16.58 -10.06
N TYR A 108 0.18 -17.84 -9.79
CA TYR A 108 -0.71 -18.14 -8.66
C TYR A 108 -0.16 -17.62 -7.34
N SER A 109 1.11 -17.89 -7.02
CA SER A 109 1.67 -17.41 -5.75
C SER A 109 1.81 -15.89 -5.70
N THR A 110 2.14 -15.22 -6.82
CA THR A 110 2.31 -13.76 -6.87
C THR A 110 0.96 -13.05 -6.72
N ILE A 111 -0.07 -13.50 -7.43
CA ILE A 111 -1.42 -12.93 -7.34
C ILE A 111 -1.98 -13.12 -5.94
N ILE A 112 -1.78 -14.28 -5.33
CA ILE A 112 -2.25 -14.51 -3.97
C ILE A 112 -1.45 -13.72 -2.92
N LYS A 113 -0.14 -13.52 -3.14
CA LYS A 113 0.72 -12.79 -2.19
C LYS A 113 0.50 -11.27 -2.20
N TYR A 114 0.13 -10.70 -3.35
CA TYR A 114 0.00 -9.25 -3.57
C TYR A 114 -1.39 -8.84 -4.10
N GLY A 115 -2.36 -9.73 -4.04
CA GLY A 115 -3.77 -9.50 -4.34
C GLY A 115 -4.61 -9.50 -3.07
N ASP A 116 -5.91 -9.34 -3.24
CA ASP A 116 -6.91 -9.29 -2.18
C ASP A 116 -7.66 -10.63 -2.02
N GLU A 117 -8.64 -10.62 -1.12
CA GLU A 117 -9.49 -11.78 -0.83
C GLU A 117 -10.27 -12.28 -2.06
N LYS A 118 -10.61 -11.40 -3.01
CA LYS A 118 -11.35 -11.78 -4.23
C LYS A 118 -10.49 -12.65 -5.12
N GLU A 119 -9.22 -12.31 -5.33
CA GLU A 119 -8.33 -13.17 -6.13
C GLU A 119 -8.10 -14.53 -5.47
N TRP A 120 -8.05 -14.56 -4.14
CA TRP A 120 -7.93 -15.80 -3.37
C TRP A 120 -9.13 -16.72 -3.56
N PHE A 121 -10.35 -16.20 -3.34
CA PHE A 121 -11.56 -16.98 -3.55
C PHE A 121 -11.73 -17.37 -5.02
N LYS A 122 -11.33 -16.51 -5.96
CA LYS A 122 -11.39 -16.82 -7.38
C LYS A 122 -10.49 -17.99 -7.74
N LEU A 123 -9.25 -18.01 -7.26
CA LEU A 123 -8.34 -19.11 -7.50
C LEU A 123 -8.82 -20.41 -6.83
N LEU A 124 -9.38 -20.33 -5.61
CA LEU A 124 -9.98 -21.48 -4.94
C LEU A 124 -11.17 -22.06 -5.74
N GLU A 125 -12.06 -21.19 -6.24
CA GLU A 125 -13.21 -21.58 -7.07
C GLU A 125 -12.74 -22.37 -8.30
N ILE A 126 -11.74 -21.85 -9.01
CA ILE A 126 -11.17 -22.49 -10.20
C ILE A 126 -10.50 -23.81 -9.82
N ALA A 127 -9.73 -23.84 -8.73
CA ALA A 127 -9.04 -25.05 -8.26
C ALA A 127 -10.02 -26.17 -7.90
N GLN A 128 -11.19 -25.84 -7.34
CA GLN A 128 -12.22 -26.82 -7.00
C GLN A 128 -12.93 -27.37 -8.23
N LYS A 129 -13.14 -26.55 -9.27
CA LYS A 129 -13.78 -26.94 -10.53
C LYS A 129 -12.84 -27.70 -11.48
N THR A 130 -11.53 -27.56 -11.29
CA THR A 130 -10.51 -28.17 -12.16
C THR A 130 -10.49 -29.70 -12.01
N THR A 131 -10.53 -30.40 -13.15
CA THR A 131 -10.45 -31.88 -13.21
C THR A 131 -9.01 -32.40 -13.31
N ASP A 132 -8.06 -31.57 -13.76
CA ASP A 132 -6.63 -31.88 -13.76
C ASP A 132 -6.07 -31.80 -12.33
N ASN A 133 -5.71 -32.96 -11.76
CA ASN A 133 -5.17 -33.04 -10.40
C ASN A 133 -3.85 -32.28 -10.25
N SER A 134 -2.99 -32.28 -11.26
CA SER A 134 -1.68 -31.61 -11.18
C SER A 134 -1.86 -30.09 -11.14
N GLU A 135 -2.78 -29.57 -11.96
CA GLU A 135 -3.15 -28.16 -11.95
C GLU A 135 -3.84 -27.77 -10.63
N LYS A 136 -4.79 -28.58 -10.16
CA LYS A 136 -5.46 -28.37 -8.87
C LYS A 136 -4.45 -28.24 -7.73
N LEU A 137 -3.52 -29.19 -7.60
CA LEU A 137 -2.48 -29.13 -6.57
C LEU A 137 -1.58 -27.89 -6.72
N ARG A 138 -1.28 -27.47 -7.95
CA ARG A 138 -0.51 -26.24 -8.22
C ARG A 138 -1.23 -24.99 -7.73
N MET A 139 -2.54 -24.90 -7.96
CA MET A 139 -3.37 -23.78 -7.47
C MET A 139 -3.46 -23.78 -5.93
N PHE A 140 -3.65 -24.94 -5.29
CA PHE A 140 -3.65 -25.04 -3.83
C PHE A 140 -2.31 -24.62 -3.20
N ARG A 141 -1.18 -24.94 -3.84
CA ARG A 141 0.13 -24.41 -3.41
C ARG A 141 0.23 -22.89 -3.61
N GLY A 142 -0.37 -22.34 -4.66
CA GLY A 142 -0.47 -20.90 -4.88
C GLY A 142 -1.27 -20.18 -3.78
N LEU A 143 -2.41 -20.77 -3.36
CA LEU A 143 -3.24 -20.23 -2.27
C LEU A 143 -2.49 -20.10 -0.94
N ALA A 144 -1.45 -20.92 -0.73
CA ALA A 144 -0.61 -20.86 0.46
C ALA A 144 0.33 -19.64 0.51
N ALA A 145 0.43 -18.86 -0.56
CA ALA A 145 1.24 -17.64 -0.61
C ALA A 145 0.57 -16.43 0.05
N THR A 146 -0.67 -16.58 0.53
CA THR A 146 -1.42 -15.49 1.17
C THR A 146 -0.74 -15.06 2.47
N LYS A 147 -0.91 -13.79 2.81
CA LYS A 147 -0.49 -13.24 4.10
C LYS A 147 -1.64 -13.17 5.11
N ASP A 148 -2.86 -13.39 4.65
CA ASP A 148 -4.06 -13.36 5.49
C ASP A 148 -4.17 -14.64 6.33
N TYR A 149 -4.18 -14.45 7.64
CA TYR A 149 -4.23 -15.53 8.63
C TYR A 149 -5.54 -16.34 8.57
N ASN A 150 -6.67 -15.69 8.32
CA ASN A 150 -7.98 -16.35 8.22
C ASN A 150 -8.08 -17.18 6.93
N LEU A 151 -7.54 -16.68 5.82
CA LEU A 151 -7.48 -17.43 4.57
C LEU A 151 -6.56 -18.66 4.67
N ILE A 152 -5.48 -18.59 5.46
CA ILE A 152 -4.64 -19.77 5.75
C ILE A 152 -5.43 -20.81 6.55
N LYS A 153 -6.15 -20.41 7.60
CA LYS A 153 -7.01 -21.34 8.36
C LYS A 153 -8.06 -22.00 7.47
N LEU A 154 -8.70 -21.21 6.61
CA LEU A 154 -9.63 -21.72 5.62
C LEU A 154 -8.93 -22.71 4.66
N LEU A 155 -7.74 -22.38 4.16
CA LEU A 155 -6.96 -23.28 3.30
C LEU A 155 -6.66 -24.62 3.98
N ILE A 156 -6.20 -24.60 5.23
CA ILE A 156 -5.94 -25.80 6.03
C ILE A 156 -7.21 -26.65 6.11
N SER A 157 -8.35 -26.05 6.46
CA SER A 157 -9.64 -26.79 6.50
C SER A 157 -10.03 -27.40 5.14
N LYS A 158 -9.77 -26.69 4.03
CA LYS A 158 -10.05 -27.20 2.67
C LYS A 158 -9.10 -28.32 2.27
N VAL A 159 -7.84 -28.27 2.69
CA VAL A 159 -6.86 -29.34 2.44
C VAL A 159 -7.19 -30.58 3.26
N SER A 160 -7.73 -30.42 4.48
CA SER A 160 -8.15 -31.54 5.32
C SER A 160 -9.43 -32.25 4.84
N ASP A 161 -10.27 -31.59 4.04
CA ASP A 161 -11.52 -32.15 3.52
C ASP A 161 -11.26 -33.25 2.46
N PRO A 162 -11.68 -34.52 2.70
CA PRO A 162 -11.49 -35.62 1.74
C PRO A 162 -12.26 -35.46 0.43
N ASN A 163 -13.31 -34.63 0.40
CA ASN A 163 -14.07 -34.33 -0.83
C ASN A 163 -13.37 -33.28 -1.70
N VAL A 164 -12.46 -32.50 -1.11
CA VAL A 164 -11.73 -31.44 -1.80
C VAL A 164 -10.36 -31.94 -2.24
N ILE A 165 -9.57 -32.53 -1.34
CA ILE A 165 -8.23 -33.04 -1.61
C ILE A 165 -8.15 -34.54 -1.33
N ARG A 166 -7.54 -35.28 -2.27
CA ARG A 166 -7.29 -36.72 -2.14
C ARG A 166 -6.37 -36.99 -0.96
N ASN A 167 -6.64 -38.03 -0.18
CA ASN A 167 -5.87 -38.34 1.04
C ASN A 167 -4.35 -38.41 0.84
N GLN A 168 -3.88 -38.95 -0.29
CA GLN A 168 -2.45 -39.05 -0.62
C GLN A 168 -1.75 -37.68 -0.81
N ASP A 169 -2.49 -36.63 -1.13
CA ASP A 169 -1.95 -35.30 -1.45
C ASP A 169 -2.01 -34.34 -0.25
N LYS A 170 -2.84 -34.65 0.77
CA LYS A 170 -3.12 -33.77 1.93
C LYS A 170 -1.85 -33.32 2.65
N LEU A 171 -1.03 -34.28 3.09
CA LEU A 171 0.15 -33.97 3.90
C LEU A 171 1.26 -33.27 3.09
N SER A 172 1.35 -33.51 1.79
CA SER A 172 2.25 -32.76 0.90
C SER A 172 1.82 -31.30 0.73
N LEU A 173 0.51 -31.05 0.61
CA LEU A 173 -0.02 -29.69 0.59
C LEU A 173 0.15 -29.00 1.94
N MET A 174 -0.09 -29.68 3.06
CA MET A 174 0.17 -29.13 4.40
C MET A 174 1.64 -28.76 4.59
N GLY A 175 2.57 -29.61 4.12
CA GLY A 175 4.01 -29.27 4.12
C GLY A 175 4.33 -28.05 3.24
N SER A 176 3.64 -27.89 2.10
CA SER A 176 3.76 -26.69 1.26
C SER A 176 3.22 -25.45 1.97
N ILE A 177 2.12 -25.58 2.72
CA ILE A 177 1.57 -24.50 3.56
C ILE A 177 2.56 -24.15 4.67
N ALA A 178 3.20 -25.11 5.34
CA ALA A 178 4.18 -24.84 6.39
C ALA A 178 5.44 -24.09 5.91
N SER A 179 5.68 -24.07 4.60
CA SER A 179 6.80 -23.34 4.00
C SER A 179 6.64 -21.82 4.02
N ASN A 180 5.44 -21.30 4.26
CA ASN A 180 5.20 -19.87 4.47
C ASN A 180 5.38 -19.51 5.96
N SER A 181 6.02 -18.37 6.23
CA SER A 181 6.34 -17.87 7.58
C SER A 181 5.14 -17.67 8.47
N ILE A 182 4.04 -17.20 7.92
CA ILE A 182 2.82 -16.88 8.65
C ILE A 182 2.07 -18.15 9.02
N SER A 183 2.06 -19.14 8.12
CA SER A 183 1.28 -20.38 8.26
C SER A 183 1.98 -21.50 9.02
N ARG A 184 3.31 -21.47 9.19
CA ARG A 184 4.05 -22.60 9.78
C ARG A 184 3.58 -22.98 11.18
N LYS A 185 3.28 -21.99 12.02
CA LYS A 185 2.76 -22.21 13.38
C LYS A 185 1.40 -22.87 13.31
N LEU A 186 0.50 -22.38 12.47
CA LEU A 186 -0.82 -22.97 12.24
C LEU A 186 -0.77 -24.42 11.77
N VAL A 187 0.18 -24.78 10.91
CA VAL A 187 0.33 -26.17 10.45
C VAL A 187 0.84 -27.08 11.58
N TYR A 188 1.72 -26.56 12.44
CA TYR A 188 2.15 -27.30 13.62
C TYR A 188 1.02 -27.43 14.66
N ASP A 189 0.21 -26.37 14.86
CA ASP A 189 -0.98 -26.41 15.71
C ASP A 189 -1.96 -27.49 15.21
N TYR A 190 -2.21 -27.53 13.89
CA TYR A 190 -3.02 -28.57 13.25
C TYR A 190 -2.45 -29.98 13.51
N LEU A 191 -1.13 -30.15 13.41
CA LEU A 191 -0.46 -31.42 13.69
C LEU A 191 -0.69 -31.86 15.14
N GLU A 192 -0.55 -30.94 16.10
CA GLU A 192 -0.75 -31.26 17.52
C GLU A 192 -2.21 -31.58 17.86
N GLU A 193 -3.14 -30.78 17.34
CA GLU A 193 -4.58 -30.93 17.61
C GLU A 193 -5.16 -32.20 17.00
N ASN A 194 -4.65 -32.62 15.84
CA ASN A 194 -5.20 -33.73 15.05
C ASN A 194 -4.32 -34.99 15.09
N TRP A 195 -3.36 -35.08 16.02
CA TRP A 195 -2.36 -36.15 16.04
C TRP A 195 -2.94 -37.56 15.99
N ASN A 196 -3.96 -37.85 16.79
CA ASN A 196 -4.57 -39.18 16.84
C ASN A 196 -5.21 -39.57 15.51
N GLN A 197 -5.90 -38.63 14.86
CA GLN A 197 -6.49 -38.84 13.54
C GLN A 197 -5.39 -39.03 12.48
N LEU A 198 -4.33 -38.22 12.52
CA LEU A 198 -3.19 -38.35 11.61
C LEU A 198 -2.49 -39.70 11.76
N LEU A 199 -2.36 -40.20 12.98
CA LEU A 199 -1.77 -41.51 13.26
C LEU A 199 -2.68 -42.65 12.79
N GLU A 200 -4.00 -42.53 12.94
CA GLU A 200 -4.96 -43.51 12.42
C GLU A 200 -4.96 -43.55 10.88
N GLU A 201 -5.00 -42.39 10.23
CA GLU A 201 -5.08 -42.28 8.77
C GLU A 201 -3.77 -42.58 8.06
N PHE A 202 -2.62 -42.14 8.62
CA PHE A 202 -1.32 -42.17 7.94
C PHE A 202 -0.23 -42.94 8.69
N GLY A 203 -0.49 -43.43 9.90
CA GLY A 203 0.52 -44.07 10.75
C GLY A 203 1.06 -45.41 10.25
N SER A 204 0.42 -46.02 9.25
CA SER A 204 0.92 -47.22 8.57
C SER A 204 1.83 -46.89 7.37
N LEU A 205 1.90 -45.63 6.94
CA LEU A 205 2.70 -45.18 5.81
C LEU A 205 4.06 -44.66 6.29
N SER A 206 5.11 -45.46 6.10
CA SER A 206 6.46 -45.20 6.64
C SER A 206 7.13 -43.88 6.23
N PHE A 207 6.60 -43.18 5.21
CA PHE A 207 7.18 -41.92 4.72
C PHE A 207 6.24 -40.73 4.82
N THR A 208 4.93 -40.91 4.67
CA THR A 208 3.98 -39.78 4.56
C THR A 208 3.89 -38.95 5.84
N LEU A 209 3.64 -39.60 6.98
CA LEU A 209 3.51 -38.92 8.27
C LEU A 209 4.88 -38.39 8.77
N PRO A 210 6.00 -39.14 8.69
CA PRO A 210 7.33 -38.60 9.01
C PRO A 210 7.73 -37.37 8.18
N ASN A 211 7.50 -37.40 6.86
CA ASN A 211 7.82 -36.26 5.99
C ASN A 211 6.97 -35.02 6.35
N PHE A 212 5.73 -35.22 6.81
CA PHE A 212 4.90 -34.12 7.28
C PHE A 212 5.45 -33.50 8.58
N VAL A 213 5.85 -34.33 9.55
CA VAL A 213 6.51 -33.85 10.77
C VAL A 213 7.77 -33.06 10.43
N ASP A 214 8.62 -33.60 9.54
CA ASP A 214 9.82 -32.90 9.08
C ASP A 214 9.46 -31.56 8.41
N ALA A 215 8.46 -31.52 7.52
CA ALA A 215 8.03 -30.29 6.86
C ALA A 215 7.48 -29.24 7.85
N ALA A 216 6.63 -29.66 8.80
CA ALA A 216 6.00 -28.79 9.78
C ALA A 216 7.00 -28.21 10.81
N THR A 217 8.13 -28.88 11.03
CA THR A 217 9.11 -28.49 12.07
C THR A 217 10.43 -27.96 11.52
N SER A 218 10.74 -28.20 10.24
CA SER A 218 12.05 -27.88 9.62
C SER A 218 12.52 -26.43 9.77
N ARG A 219 11.58 -25.48 9.83
CA ARG A 219 11.88 -24.04 9.92
C ARG A 219 11.69 -23.44 11.31
N LEU A 220 11.45 -24.27 12.33
CA LEU A 220 11.37 -23.82 13.71
C LEU A 220 12.78 -23.59 14.27
N SER A 221 12.95 -22.54 15.06
CA SER A 221 14.27 -22.05 15.46
C SER A 221 14.30 -21.38 16.84
N SER A 222 13.26 -21.56 17.66
CA SER A 222 13.19 -20.97 19.00
C SER A 222 13.29 -22.02 20.12
N ASN A 223 13.75 -21.60 21.31
CA ASN A 223 13.73 -22.46 22.50
C ASN A 223 12.30 -22.82 22.94
N TYR A 224 11.33 -21.96 22.62
CA TYR A 224 9.91 -22.21 22.85
C TYR A 224 9.43 -23.40 22.02
N ASP A 225 9.69 -23.39 20.71
CA ASP A 225 9.31 -24.49 19.80
C ASP A 225 9.94 -25.82 20.23
N LEU A 226 11.21 -25.76 20.67
CA LEU A 226 11.93 -26.92 21.16
C LEU A 226 11.26 -27.55 22.38
N GLU A 227 10.86 -26.75 23.37
CA GLU A 227 10.17 -27.28 24.55
C GLU A 227 8.75 -27.71 24.22
N ARG A 228 8.05 -27.02 23.31
CA ARG A 228 6.73 -27.40 22.80
C ARG A 228 6.74 -28.82 22.23
N ILE A 229 7.68 -29.14 21.33
CA ILE A 229 7.82 -30.50 20.76
C ILE A 229 8.14 -31.53 21.85
N ARG A 230 9.02 -31.20 22.80
CA ARG A 230 9.33 -32.13 23.92
C ARG A 230 8.10 -32.43 24.75
N GLN A 231 7.30 -31.42 25.06
CA GLN A 231 6.04 -31.59 25.80
C GLN A 231 5.06 -32.45 25.00
N PHE A 232 4.93 -32.20 23.70
CA PHE A 232 4.11 -33.01 22.80
C PHE A 232 4.52 -34.49 22.81
N MET A 233 5.82 -34.78 22.69
CA MET A 233 6.34 -36.14 22.74
C MET A 233 6.15 -36.81 24.11
N ARG A 234 6.25 -36.06 25.22
CA ARG A 234 5.97 -36.57 26.57
C ARG A 234 4.49 -36.90 26.75
N LYS A 235 3.59 -36.07 26.19
CA LYS A 235 2.14 -36.23 26.27
C LYS A 235 1.64 -37.42 25.43
N ASN A 236 2.28 -37.70 24.30
CA ASN A 236 1.87 -38.74 23.36
C ASN A 236 2.82 -39.94 23.40
N SER A 237 2.44 -41.00 24.14
CA SER A 237 3.27 -42.20 24.31
C SER A 237 3.40 -43.07 23.05
N ASN A 238 2.54 -42.88 22.05
CA ASN A 238 2.60 -43.57 20.76
C ASN A 238 2.78 -42.58 19.61
N LEU A 239 4.01 -42.45 19.12
CA LEU A 239 4.35 -41.63 17.95
C LEU A 239 4.47 -42.46 16.66
N GLY A 240 4.33 -43.79 16.76
CA GLY A 240 4.40 -44.73 15.64
C GLY A 240 5.62 -44.52 14.73
N VAL A 241 5.40 -44.57 13.41
CA VAL A 241 6.43 -44.38 12.38
C VAL A 241 7.10 -43.00 12.40
N ALA A 242 6.49 -42.02 13.08
CA ALA A 242 6.99 -40.64 13.14
C ALA A 242 7.96 -40.37 14.30
N THR A 243 8.22 -41.35 15.17
CA THR A 243 9.14 -41.21 16.32
C THR A 243 10.49 -40.63 15.89
N GLU A 244 11.09 -41.17 14.83
CA GLU A 244 12.39 -40.68 14.32
C GLU A 244 12.30 -39.28 13.70
N ALA A 245 11.16 -38.90 13.13
CA ALA A 245 10.97 -37.54 12.60
C ALA A 245 10.93 -36.50 13.72
N PHE A 246 10.30 -36.81 14.86
CA PHE A 246 10.34 -35.91 16.01
C PHE A 246 11.73 -35.80 16.65
N ASN A 247 12.48 -36.90 16.73
CA ASN A 247 13.88 -36.86 17.18
C ASN A 247 14.72 -35.96 16.27
N ARG A 248 14.60 -36.12 14.94
CA ARG A 248 15.23 -35.23 13.97
C ARG A 248 14.76 -33.78 14.10
N ALA A 249 13.47 -33.53 14.35
CA ALA A 249 12.94 -32.18 14.56
C ALA A 249 13.65 -31.48 15.73
N LEU A 250 13.82 -32.17 16.87
CA LEU A 250 14.55 -31.63 18.01
C LEU A 250 16.02 -31.32 17.67
N GLU A 251 16.70 -32.20 16.94
CA GLU A 251 18.08 -31.98 16.49
C GLU A 251 18.20 -30.80 15.52
N ASN A 252 17.28 -30.73 14.55
CA ASN A 252 17.22 -29.66 13.55
C ASN A 252 16.96 -28.31 14.20
N ILE A 253 16.01 -28.21 15.12
CA ILE A 253 15.71 -26.95 15.83
C ILE A 253 16.91 -26.49 16.65
N ASN A 254 17.59 -27.39 17.36
CA ASN A 254 18.83 -27.07 18.06
C ASN A 254 19.95 -26.63 17.09
N SER A 255 20.02 -27.23 15.89
CA SER A 255 20.93 -26.81 14.85
C SER A 255 20.59 -25.39 14.35
N ASN A 256 19.31 -25.11 14.11
CA ASN A 256 18.82 -23.82 13.65
C ASN A 256 19.11 -22.71 14.68
N ILE A 257 18.81 -22.95 15.97
CA ILE A 257 19.13 -22.02 17.08
C ILE A 257 20.64 -21.71 17.10
N ARG A 258 21.49 -22.75 17.03
CA ARG A 258 22.94 -22.58 17.04
C ARG A 258 23.44 -21.82 15.81
N TRP A 259 22.87 -22.10 14.65
CA TRP A 259 23.23 -21.42 13.41
C TRP A 259 22.86 -19.94 13.49
N LEU A 260 21.66 -19.61 13.94
CA LEU A 260 21.22 -18.21 14.08
C LEU A 260 22.09 -17.44 15.05
N ASN A 261 22.27 -17.96 16.28
CA ASN A 261 23.08 -17.31 17.31
C ASN A 261 24.52 -17.04 16.87
N LYS A 262 25.07 -17.91 16.00
CA LYS A 262 26.44 -17.77 15.50
C LYS A 262 26.56 -16.82 14.31
N ASN A 263 25.60 -16.85 13.37
CA ASN A 263 25.80 -16.26 12.05
C ASN A 263 24.96 -15.01 11.79
N VAL A 264 23.81 -14.81 12.46
CA VAL A 264 22.84 -13.76 12.09
C VAL A 264 23.46 -12.36 12.18
N LEU A 265 24.20 -12.05 13.25
CA LEU A 265 24.86 -10.75 13.43
C LEU A 265 25.93 -10.48 12.38
N GLN A 266 26.68 -11.51 11.99
CA GLN A 266 27.70 -11.40 10.95
C GLN A 266 27.06 -11.17 9.57
N ILE A 267 25.97 -11.89 9.27
CA ILE A 267 25.21 -11.73 8.03
C ILE A 267 24.59 -10.34 7.98
N LYS A 268 23.97 -9.88 9.07
CA LYS A 268 23.41 -8.54 9.20
C LYS A 268 24.46 -7.46 8.92
N THR A 269 25.59 -7.54 9.61
CA THR A 269 26.72 -6.61 9.42
C THR A 269 27.24 -6.62 7.98
N TRP A 270 27.42 -7.81 7.41
CA TRP A 270 27.88 -7.97 6.03
C TRP A 270 26.88 -7.43 5.03
N LEU A 271 25.59 -7.73 5.16
CA LEU A 271 24.54 -7.20 4.28
C LEU A 271 24.48 -5.67 4.35
N SER A 272 24.55 -5.07 5.55
CA SER A 272 24.60 -3.62 5.69
C SER A 272 25.82 -3.01 4.98
N GLN A 273 26.99 -3.63 5.09
CA GLN A 273 28.20 -3.18 4.39
C GLN A 273 28.11 -3.37 2.88
N GLU A 274 27.59 -4.50 2.41
CA GLU A 274 27.46 -4.81 0.98
C GLU A 274 26.43 -3.93 0.29
N LEU A 275 25.30 -3.67 0.96
CA LEU A 275 24.31 -2.73 0.46
C LEU A 275 24.85 -1.30 0.50
N ALA A 276 25.72 -0.95 1.45
CA ALA A 276 26.43 0.32 1.46
C ALA A 276 27.51 0.42 0.35
N ASP A 277 28.26 -0.65 0.06
CA ASP A 277 29.33 -0.68 -0.97
C ASP A 277 28.80 -0.83 -2.41
N GLN A 278 27.61 -1.43 -2.59
CA GLN A 278 26.87 -1.43 -3.86
C GLN A 278 26.00 -0.18 -4.02
N SER A 279 25.95 0.66 -3.00
CA SER A 279 25.36 1.98 -3.11
C SER A 279 26.33 2.90 -3.88
N THR A 280 26.06 3.09 -5.17
CA THR A 280 25.68 4.47 -5.48
C THR A 280 24.33 4.60 -4.79
N GLU A 281 24.29 5.13 -3.56
CA GLU A 281 23.03 5.34 -2.83
C GLU A 281 22.02 5.91 -3.80
N THR A 282 21.06 5.09 -4.22
CA THR A 282 19.91 5.58 -4.96
C THR A 282 19.13 6.36 -3.92
N ASN A 283 19.49 7.62 -3.79
CA ASN A 283 18.93 8.50 -2.80
C ASN A 283 17.49 8.81 -3.26
N PHE A 284 16.51 8.18 -2.61
CA PHE A 284 15.09 8.43 -2.84
C PHE A 284 14.63 9.80 -2.30
N ARG A 285 15.54 10.56 -1.65
CA ARG A 285 15.27 11.90 -1.14
C ARG A 285 15.66 12.97 -2.16
N LEU A 286 14.78 13.94 -2.32
CA LEU A 286 15.03 15.11 -3.13
C LEU A 286 16.20 15.92 -2.56
N PRO A 287 17.06 16.49 -3.43
CA PRO A 287 18.10 17.42 -3.00
C PRO A 287 17.49 18.63 -2.30
N LYS A 288 18.07 19.05 -1.17
CA LYS A 288 17.64 20.23 -0.38
C LYS A 288 18.04 21.58 -1.01
N ASN A 289 18.47 21.56 -2.27
CA ASN A 289 18.92 22.74 -3.00
C ASN A 289 17.78 23.69 -3.35
N LEU A 290 16.60 23.14 -3.64
CA LEU A 290 15.42 23.90 -4.04
C LEU A 290 14.32 23.65 -3.01
N ILE A 291 13.66 24.72 -2.57
CA ILE A 291 12.57 24.67 -1.59
C ILE A 291 11.31 25.22 -2.24
N PRO A 292 10.21 24.45 -2.37
CA PRO A 292 8.97 24.96 -2.94
C PRO A 292 8.36 26.03 -2.02
N ASN A 293 7.86 27.10 -2.63
CA ASN A 293 7.13 28.17 -1.96
C ASN A 293 5.63 28.04 -2.22
N SER A 294 5.25 27.88 -3.49
CA SER A 294 3.86 27.79 -3.90
C SER A 294 3.66 27.07 -5.24
N TYR A 295 2.48 26.49 -5.42
CA TYR A 295 2.05 25.85 -6.65
C TYR A 295 0.74 26.46 -7.14
N HIS A 296 0.69 26.90 -8.39
CA HIS A 296 -0.58 27.21 -9.06
C HIS A 296 -0.75 26.23 -10.20
N PHE A 297 -1.74 25.36 -10.10
CA PHE A 297 -2.05 24.38 -11.14
C PHE A 297 -3.45 24.58 -11.70
N LYS A 298 -3.57 24.40 -13.00
CA LYS A 298 -4.81 24.39 -13.75
C LYS A 298 -5.04 22.98 -14.28
N ILE A 299 -6.20 22.42 -14.00
CA ILE A 299 -6.54 21.05 -14.40
C ILE A 299 -7.83 21.11 -15.22
N GLN A 300 -7.81 20.46 -16.39
CA GLN A 300 -8.98 20.23 -17.22
C GLN A 300 -9.20 18.72 -17.35
N PRO A 301 -10.11 18.12 -16.54
CA PRO A 301 -10.38 16.70 -16.59
C PRO A 301 -11.45 16.37 -17.64
N TYR A 302 -11.22 15.28 -18.37
CA TYR A 302 -12.17 14.71 -19.34
C TYR A 302 -12.72 13.41 -18.77
N ILE A 303 -13.76 13.54 -17.94
CA ILE A 303 -14.37 12.41 -17.20
C ILE A 303 -15.53 11.87 -18.03
N GLY A 304 -15.48 10.60 -18.40
CA GLY A 304 -16.49 9.96 -19.22
C GLY A 304 -15.87 9.03 -20.27
N THR A 305 -16.70 8.19 -20.86
CA THR A 305 -16.30 7.19 -21.85
C THR A 305 -16.09 7.84 -23.22
N ASN A 306 -15.75 7.00 -24.21
CA ASN A 306 -15.57 7.40 -25.61
C ASN A 306 -16.89 7.85 -26.28
N GLU A 307 -18.02 7.71 -25.60
CA GLU A 307 -19.31 8.27 -26.00
C GLU A 307 -19.43 9.75 -25.63
N THR A 308 -18.66 10.20 -24.62
CA THR A 308 -18.65 11.58 -24.11
C THR A 308 -17.48 12.38 -24.67
N TRP A 309 -16.32 11.74 -24.83
CA TRP A 309 -15.08 12.37 -25.27
C TRP A 309 -14.45 11.58 -26.42
N ASP A 310 -13.62 12.24 -27.22
CA ASP A 310 -12.78 11.54 -28.20
C ASP A 310 -11.90 10.47 -27.50
N ASN A 311 -11.56 9.39 -28.23
CA ASN A 311 -10.83 8.23 -27.69
C ASN A 311 -9.53 8.61 -26.96
N ASP A 312 -8.86 9.68 -27.38
CA ASP A 312 -7.60 10.17 -26.81
C ASP A 312 -7.78 11.05 -25.56
N LYS A 313 -9.02 11.43 -25.24
CA LYS A 313 -9.39 12.28 -24.11
C LYS A 313 -10.14 11.55 -23.00
N SER A 314 -10.89 10.50 -23.33
CA SER A 314 -11.63 9.66 -22.37
C SER A 314 -10.78 9.28 -21.15
N PHE A 315 -11.20 9.71 -19.96
CA PHE A 315 -10.51 9.52 -18.69
C PHE A 315 -9.05 10.01 -18.68
N THR A 316 -8.82 11.20 -19.22
CA THR A 316 -7.53 11.90 -19.15
C THR A 316 -7.71 13.29 -18.56
N PHE A 317 -6.61 13.98 -18.30
CA PHE A 317 -6.64 15.39 -17.93
C PHE A 317 -5.45 16.16 -18.51
N ASP A 318 -5.70 17.40 -18.89
CA ASP A 318 -4.66 18.36 -19.26
C ASP A 318 -4.30 19.20 -18.04
N GLY A 319 -3.00 19.37 -17.81
CA GLY A 319 -2.45 20.13 -16.69
C GLY A 319 -1.55 21.28 -17.14
N GLU A 320 -1.67 22.42 -16.47
CA GLU A 320 -0.68 23.50 -16.49
C GLU A 320 -0.25 23.79 -15.06
N ILE A 321 1.04 23.92 -14.78
CA ILE A 321 1.53 24.17 -13.43
C ILE A 321 2.62 25.23 -13.43
N ALA A 322 2.55 26.12 -12.44
CA ALA A 322 3.57 27.10 -12.09
C ALA A 322 4.09 26.78 -10.68
N ILE A 323 5.36 26.36 -10.59
CA ILE A 323 6.03 26.01 -9.35
C ILE A 323 6.96 27.16 -8.96
N ASN A 324 6.59 27.90 -7.92
CA ASN A 324 7.48 28.91 -7.31
C ASN A 324 8.37 28.22 -6.28
N PHE A 325 9.68 28.39 -6.39
CA PHE A 325 10.66 27.82 -5.46
C PHE A 325 11.82 28.78 -5.18
N THR A 326 12.44 28.60 -4.02
CA THR A 326 13.64 29.32 -3.60
C THR A 326 14.87 28.44 -3.82
N CYS A 327 15.92 29.00 -4.44
CA CYS A 327 17.22 28.33 -4.57
C CYS A 327 18.00 28.46 -3.24
N ASN A 328 17.90 27.47 -2.37
CA ASN A 328 18.57 27.44 -1.07
C ASN A 328 20.08 27.15 -1.19
N ILE A 329 20.47 26.25 -2.09
CA ILE A 329 21.87 25.93 -2.39
C ILE A 329 22.06 26.00 -3.91
N SER A 330 23.00 26.82 -4.35
CA SER A 330 23.33 27.02 -5.77
C SER A 330 23.45 25.68 -6.51
N THR A 331 22.64 25.51 -7.56
CA THR A 331 22.58 24.32 -8.40
C THR A 331 22.20 24.71 -9.82
N ASN A 332 22.65 23.95 -10.81
CA ASN A 332 22.20 24.07 -12.19
C ASN A 332 21.16 22.98 -12.57
N LYS A 333 20.58 22.28 -11.60
CA LYS A 333 19.60 21.22 -11.80
C LYS A 333 18.33 21.48 -10.99
N ILE A 334 17.18 21.27 -11.62
CA ILE A 334 15.88 21.21 -10.97
C ILE A 334 15.48 19.75 -10.92
N VAL A 335 15.30 19.20 -9.72
CA VAL A 335 14.91 17.80 -9.48
C VAL A 335 13.59 17.81 -8.73
N PHE A 336 12.59 17.10 -9.24
CA PHE A 336 11.26 16.97 -8.64
C PHE A 336 10.66 15.59 -8.97
N HIS A 337 9.57 15.22 -8.32
CA HIS A 337 8.85 13.97 -8.58
C HIS A 337 7.80 14.14 -9.70
N ALA A 338 7.73 13.18 -10.61
CA ALA A 338 6.59 12.98 -11.50
C ALA A 338 6.51 11.50 -11.88
N LEU A 339 5.30 10.96 -11.98
CA LEU A 339 5.06 9.56 -12.33
C LEU A 339 3.78 9.43 -13.14
N ASP A 340 3.79 8.64 -14.21
CA ASP A 340 2.65 8.44 -15.12
C ASP A 340 2.07 9.74 -15.70
N LEU A 341 2.93 10.73 -15.89
CA LEU A 341 2.62 12.02 -16.53
C LEU A 341 3.41 12.19 -17.83
N GLU A 342 2.74 12.63 -18.88
CA GLU A 342 3.36 13.05 -20.13
C GLU A 342 3.72 14.54 -20.04
N LEU A 343 5.01 14.88 -19.94
CA LEU A 343 5.46 16.26 -19.81
C LEU A 343 5.74 16.90 -21.18
N HIS A 344 5.09 18.01 -21.50
CA HIS A 344 5.26 18.71 -22.78
C HIS A 344 6.44 19.68 -22.73
N THR A 345 7.64 19.20 -23.10
CA THR A 345 8.90 19.93 -22.91
C THR A 345 8.94 21.30 -23.60
N GLU A 346 8.22 21.46 -24.70
CA GLU A 346 8.11 22.71 -25.47
C GLU A 346 7.60 23.86 -24.60
N SER A 347 6.75 23.54 -23.62
CA SER A 347 6.10 24.50 -22.72
C SER A 347 6.99 24.98 -21.57
N PHE A 348 8.11 24.30 -21.29
CA PHE A 348 8.90 24.54 -20.09
C PHE A 348 9.50 25.95 -20.09
N THR A 349 9.15 26.78 -19.11
CA THR A 349 9.77 28.11 -18.98
C THR A 349 10.20 28.33 -17.54
N ILE A 350 11.30 29.04 -17.35
CA ILE A 350 11.72 29.51 -16.05
C ILE A 350 11.77 31.04 -16.06
N THR A 351 11.16 31.65 -15.05
CA THR A 351 11.28 33.09 -14.80
C THR A 351 11.85 33.32 -13.41
N SER A 352 12.43 34.50 -13.22
CA SER A 352 13.00 34.96 -11.95
C SER A 352 12.31 36.27 -11.59
N ASN A 353 12.00 36.48 -10.32
CA ASN A 353 11.44 37.77 -9.88
C ASN A 353 12.42 38.93 -10.10
N ASP A 354 13.73 38.63 -10.16
CA ASP A 354 14.78 39.53 -10.63
C ASP A 354 15.17 39.17 -12.09
N ASP A 355 14.64 39.92 -13.06
CA ASP A 355 14.83 39.72 -14.52
C ASP A 355 16.30 39.78 -15.02
N LYS A 356 17.27 40.03 -14.13
CA LYS A 356 18.69 40.23 -14.48
C LYS A 356 19.51 38.95 -14.59
N THR A 357 18.94 37.77 -14.38
CA THR A 357 19.71 36.51 -14.27
C THR A 357 20.07 35.86 -15.61
N GLY A 358 19.25 36.05 -16.65
CA GLY A 358 19.43 35.36 -17.93
C GLY A 358 19.44 33.83 -17.82
N LEU A 359 18.76 33.30 -16.79
CA LEU A 359 18.63 31.88 -16.52
C LEU A 359 17.67 31.25 -17.56
N ASN A 360 18.04 30.11 -18.11
CA ASN A 360 17.21 29.35 -19.03
C ASN A 360 17.33 27.86 -18.72
N ILE A 361 16.30 27.09 -19.07
CA ILE A 361 16.23 25.64 -18.89
C ILE A 361 16.29 24.92 -20.24
N GLU A 362 16.82 23.70 -20.22
CA GLU A 362 16.74 22.81 -21.36
C GLU A 362 15.29 22.39 -21.63
N LYS A 363 14.90 22.34 -22.91
CA LYS A 363 13.62 21.78 -23.38
C LYS A 363 13.69 20.25 -23.46
N ARG A 364 14.20 19.63 -22.41
CA ARG A 364 14.35 18.19 -22.23
C ARG A 364 14.56 17.88 -20.75
N TYR A 365 14.30 16.65 -20.36
CA TYR A 365 14.53 16.17 -19.02
C TYR A 365 15.13 14.76 -19.05
N THR A 366 15.69 14.34 -17.92
CA THR A 366 16.01 12.94 -17.66
C THR A 366 15.08 12.41 -16.59
N GLU A 367 14.58 11.19 -16.78
CA GLU A 367 13.71 10.49 -15.86
C GLU A 367 14.46 9.32 -15.23
N ASP A 368 14.42 9.23 -13.91
CA ASP A 368 14.82 8.04 -13.16
C ASP A 368 13.56 7.30 -12.71
N LYS A 369 13.30 6.15 -13.32
CA LYS A 369 12.11 5.34 -13.06
C LYS A 369 12.10 4.69 -11.68
N VAL A 370 13.26 4.56 -11.02
CA VAL A 370 13.37 3.96 -9.69
C VAL A 370 12.97 4.99 -8.63
N THR A 371 13.50 6.20 -8.71
CA THR A 371 13.22 7.29 -7.74
C THR A 371 12.00 8.14 -8.12
N ASN A 372 11.51 8.01 -9.35
CA ASN A 372 10.52 8.89 -10.00
C ASN A 372 10.98 10.35 -10.09
N PHE A 373 12.30 10.56 -10.13
CA PHE A 373 12.86 11.89 -10.32
C PHE A 373 12.86 12.31 -11.78
N ILE A 374 12.40 13.53 -12.01
CA ILE A 374 12.62 14.27 -13.24
C ILE A 374 13.69 15.32 -12.98
N THR A 375 14.72 15.36 -13.83
CA THR A 375 15.79 16.37 -13.77
C THR A 375 15.77 17.25 -15.01
N ILE A 376 15.68 18.56 -14.79
CA ILE A 376 15.83 19.60 -15.83
C ILE A 376 17.13 20.36 -15.58
N ASN A 377 17.96 20.50 -16.61
CA ASN A 377 19.21 21.28 -16.51
C ASN A 377 18.96 22.76 -16.81
N MET A 378 19.62 23.62 -16.05
CA MET A 378 19.71 25.07 -16.26
C MET A 378 21.05 25.42 -16.93
N ASN A 379 21.05 26.43 -17.79
CA ASN A 379 22.26 26.91 -18.48
C ASN A 379 23.33 27.49 -17.53
N LYS A 380 22.92 27.92 -16.33
CA LYS A 380 23.75 28.47 -15.27
C LYS A 380 23.19 28.05 -13.91
N PRO A 381 24.00 28.02 -12.84
CA PRO A 381 23.48 27.78 -11.50
C PRO A 381 22.49 28.87 -11.05
N CYS A 382 21.46 28.48 -10.31
CA CYS A 382 20.55 29.41 -9.65
C CYS A 382 21.28 30.19 -8.54
N MET A 383 20.90 31.45 -8.34
CA MET A 383 21.47 32.30 -7.31
C MET A 383 20.88 31.93 -5.95
N GLN A 384 21.75 31.78 -4.96
CA GLN A 384 21.32 31.46 -3.61
C GLN A 384 20.34 32.52 -3.06
N ASN A 385 19.26 32.06 -2.44
CA ASN A 385 18.12 32.82 -1.91
C ASN A 385 17.26 33.55 -2.96
N ALA A 386 17.53 33.39 -4.25
CA ALA A 386 16.65 33.91 -5.29
C ALA A 386 15.44 32.98 -5.52
N GLN A 387 14.32 33.58 -5.93
CA GLN A 387 13.07 32.88 -6.26
C GLN A 387 12.89 32.73 -7.77
N TYR A 388 12.38 31.58 -8.16
CA TYR A 388 12.15 31.20 -9.55
C TYR A 388 10.76 30.59 -9.71
N ILE A 389 10.18 30.75 -10.89
CA ILE A 389 8.92 30.13 -11.27
C ILE A 389 9.17 29.21 -12.46
N LEU A 390 8.96 27.91 -12.27
CA LEU A 390 8.98 26.91 -13.34
C LEU A 390 7.55 26.69 -13.83
N ASN A 391 7.29 26.99 -15.11
CA ASN A 391 6.02 26.71 -15.76
C ASN A 391 6.14 25.50 -16.68
N MET A 392 5.14 24.63 -16.70
CA MET A 392 5.06 23.50 -17.61
C MET A 392 3.61 23.07 -17.87
N LYS A 393 3.40 22.46 -19.02
CA LYS A 393 2.19 21.75 -19.39
C LYS A 393 2.45 20.25 -19.42
N TYR A 394 1.44 19.48 -19.08
CA TYR A 394 1.51 18.04 -19.02
C TYR A 394 0.14 17.42 -19.25
N LYS A 395 0.11 16.12 -19.53
CA LYS A 395 -1.09 15.31 -19.64
C LYS A 395 -0.98 14.12 -18.69
N GLY A 396 -2.09 13.73 -18.09
CA GLY A 396 -2.15 12.54 -17.24
C GLY A 396 -3.40 11.71 -17.48
N LEU A 397 -3.45 10.54 -16.85
CA LEU A 397 -4.57 9.61 -16.91
C LEU A 397 -5.40 9.68 -15.63
N ILE A 398 -6.72 9.59 -15.78
CA ILE A 398 -7.65 9.39 -14.68
C ILE A 398 -7.85 7.87 -14.51
N GLY A 399 -6.91 7.24 -13.81
CA GLY A 399 -6.84 5.78 -13.67
C GLY A 399 -7.96 5.17 -12.82
N SER A 400 -8.07 3.84 -12.79
CA SER A 400 -9.00 3.08 -11.93
C SER A 400 -8.37 2.53 -10.65
N ASN A 401 -7.14 2.96 -10.33
CA ASN A 401 -6.30 2.27 -9.35
C ASN A 401 -6.46 2.80 -7.91
N LEU A 402 -7.41 3.70 -7.67
CA LEU A 402 -7.76 4.27 -6.34
C LEU A 402 -6.62 5.03 -5.64
N TYR A 403 -5.64 5.54 -6.41
CA TYR A 403 -4.56 6.42 -5.98
C TYR A 403 -4.24 7.45 -7.08
N GLY A 404 -3.52 8.51 -6.74
CA GLY A 404 -3.27 9.63 -7.65
C GLY A 404 -4.56 10.37 -7.97
N PHE A 405 -4.71 10.84 -9.21
CA PHE A 405 -5.98 11.37 -9.71
C PHE A 405 -6.72 10.25 -10.46
N TYR A 406 -7.84 9.79 -9.91
CA TYR A 406 -8.48 8.54 -10.34
C TYR A 406 -9.99 8.70 -10.49
N ARG A 407 -10.62 7.76 -11.21
CA ARG A 407 -12.07 7.73 -11.45
C ARG A 407 -12.78 6.80 -10.49
N SER A 408 -13.98 7.19 -10.09
CA SER A 408 -14.96 6.34 -9.40
C SER A 408 -16.29 6.43 -10.15
N SER A 409 -17.21 5.50 -9.88
CA SER A 409 -18.55 5.54 -10.48
C SER A 409 -19.63 5.03 -9.54
N TYR A 410 -20.87 5.43 -9.80
CA TYR A 410 -22.04 4.84 -9.15
C TYR A 410 -23.18 4.66 -10.15
N ILE A 411 -24.14 3.82 -9.79
CA ILE A 411 -25.31 3.52 -10.60
C ILE A 411 -26.54 4.13 -9.93
N ASP A 412 -27.39 4.82 -10.69
CA ASP A 412 -28.68 5.32 -10.19
C ASP A 412 -29.76 4.23 -10.13
N LYS A 413 -30.94 4.57 -9.61
CA LYS A 413 -32.10 3.67 -9.56
C LYS A 413 -32.56 3.16 -10.93
N ASN A 414 -32.23 3.87 -12.00
CA ASN A 414 -32.63 3.54 -13.37
C ASN A 414 -31.57 2.69 -14.09
N GLY A 415 -30.43 2.39 -13.46
CA GLY A 415 -29.34 1.63 -14.05
C GLY A 415 -28.32 2.47 -14.85
N ASN A 416 -28.39 3.80 -14.78
CA ASN A 416 -27.43 4.69 -15.43
C ASN A 416 -26.15 4.83 -14.62
N THR A 417 -25.00 4.72 -15.26
CA THR A 417 -23.68 4.91 -14.64
C THR A 417 -23.28 6.39 -14.65
N PHE A 418 -22.94 6.91 -13.48
CA PHE A 418 -22.39 8.24 -13.29
C PHE A 418 -20.92 8.13 -12.90
N TYR A 419 -20.06 8.80 -13.65
CA TYR A 419 -18.63 8.86 -13.37
C TYR A 419 -18.30 10.12 -12.56
N LEU A 420 -17.29 10.01 -11.71
CA LEU A 420 -16.66 11.12 -11.01
C LEU A 420 -15.14 10.93 -11.05
N ALA A 421 -14.40 11.99 -10.72
CA ALA A 421 -12.97 11.90 -10.50
C ALA A 421 -12.60 12.51 -9.15
N THR A 422 -11.66 11.89 -8.47
CA THR A 422 -11.24 12.24 -7.11
C THR A 422 -9.75 11.92 -6.93
N THR A 423 -9.19 12.27 -5.78
CA THR A 423 -7.75 12.17 -5.51
C THR A 423 -7.48 11.34 -4.26
N GLN A 424 -6.36 10.62 -4.27
CA GLN A 424 -5.77 9.97 -3.09
C GLN A 424 -4.25 10.02 -3.25
N PHE A 425 -3.59 10.89 -2.49
CA PHE A 425 -2.15 11.16 -2.67
C PHE A 425 -1.26 10.60 -1.58
N GLN A 426 -1.80 10.24 -0.42
CA GLN A 426 -0.99 9.65 0.63
C GLN A 426 -0.55 8.22 0.25
N PRO A 427 0.73 7.87 0.45
CA PRO A 427 1.82 8.73 0.93
C PRO A 427 2.53 9.53 -0.18
N THR A 428 2.66 8.99 -1.39
CA THR A 428 3.58 9.50 -2.42
C THR A 428 2.97 9.56 -3.83
N ASP A 429 1.66 9.80 -3.95
CA ASP A 429 0.93 9.73 -5.21
C ASP A 429 0.50 11.11 -5.75
N ALA A 430 0.81 12.22 -5.07
CA ALA A 430 0.62 13.56 -5.63
C ALA A 430 1.40 13.75 -6.95
N ARG A 431 2.59 13.11 -7.03
CA ARG A 431 3.44 13.05 -8.25
C ARG A 431 2.76 12.42 -9.47
N ARG A 432 1.63 11.74 -9.30
CA ARG A 432 0.80 11.17 -10.39
C ARG A 432 -0.27 12.12 -10.90
N ALA A 433 -0.55 13.20 -10.18
CA ALA A 433 -1.53 14.20 -10.56
C ALA A 433 -0.88 15.51 -11.02
N PHE A 434 0.28 15.86 -10.45
CA PHE A 434 1.05 17.02 -10.88
C PHE A 434 2.54 16.88 -10.52
N PRO A 435 3.44 17.45 -11.34
CA PRO A 435 4.88 17.51 -11.02
C PRO A 435 5.13 18.30 -9.73
N CYS A 436 5.80 17.71 -8.74
CA CYS A 436 5.99 18.36 -7.44
C CYS A 436 7.17 17.87 -6.61
N PHE A 437 7.53 18.64 -5.59
CA PHE A 437 8.46 18.25 -4.54
C PHE A 437 7.72 17.38 -3.50
N ASP A 438 7.45 16.13 -3.89
CA ASP A 438 6.53 15.23 -3.18
C ASP A 438 7.15 14.56 -1.92
N GLU A 439 7.49 15.38 -0.92
CA GLU A 439 7.92 14.96 0.42
C GLU A 439 7.20 15.79 1.50
N PRO A 440 6.79 15.19 2.64
CA PRO A 440 5.93 15.85 3.62
C PRO A 440 6.53 17.13 4.22
N ALA A 441 7.84 17.18 4.46
CA ALA A 441 8.51 18.38 4.98
C ALA A 441 8.58 19.55 3.97
N MET A 442 8.41 19.30 2.67
CA MET A 442 8.51 20.32 1.62
C MET A 442 7.18 21.06 1.42
N LYS A 443 6.60 21.56 2.52
CA LYS A 443 5.31 22.25 2.51
C LYS A 443 5.32 23.51 1.64
N ALA A 444 4.19 23.79 0.98
CA ALA A 444 3.97 24.96 0.14
C ALA A 444 2.51 25.43 0.17
N ASN A 445 2.22 26.60 -0.40
CA ASN A 445 0.85 27.05 -0.65
C ASN A 445 0.36 26.52 -2.01
N PHE A 446 -0.89 26.07 -2.11
CA PHE A 446 -1.46 25.52 -3.33
C PHE A 446 -2.66 26.34 -3.79
N LYS A 447 -2.80 26.49 -5.11
CA LYS A 447 -3.96 27.08 -5.74
C LYS A 447 -4.37 26.26 -6.95
N LEU A 448 -5.64 25.89 -6.99
CA LEU A 448 -6.24 25.15 -8.10
C LEU A 448 -7.12 26.09 -8.95
N THR A 449 -7.03 25.91 -10.26
CA THR A 449 -8.06 26.35 -11.20
C THR A 449 -8.59 25.13 -11.94
N MET A 450 -9.84 24.75 -11.66
CA MET A 450 -10.47 23.59 -12.27
C MET A 450 -11.33 24.03 -13.46
N LYS A 451 -11.03 23.53 -14.67
CA LYS A 451 -11.86 23.71 -15.85
C LYS A 451 -12.69 22.44 -16.07
N ARG A 452 -13.83 22.33 -15.39
CA ARG A 452 -14.74 21.18 -15.50
C ARG A 452 -15.79 21.40 -16.57
N HIS A 453 -16.31 20.32 -17.15
CA HIS A 453 -17.45 20.39 -18.05
C HIS A 453 -18.73 20.73 -17.28
N GLN A 454 -19.66 21.46 -17.90
CA GLN A 454 -20.93 21.89 -17.27
C GLN A 454 -21.84 20.73 -16.84
N ASN A 455 -21.60 19.51 -17.34
CA ASN A 455 -22.34 18.30 -16.95
C ASN A 455 -22.07 17.87 -15.50
N PHE A 456 -20.96 18.31 -14.89
CA PHE A 456 -20.66 18.07 -13.48
C PHE A 456 -21.22 19.22 -12.64
N THR A 457 -21.92 18.93 -11.54
CA THR A 457 -22.52 19.99 -10.71
C THR A 457 -21.52 20.66 -9.78
N SER A 458 -20.45 19.95 -9.39
CA SER A 458 -19.47 20.47 -8.44
C SER A 458 -18.02 20.20 -8.85
N SER A 459 -17.14 21.14 -8.48
CA SER A 459 -15.72 20.86 -8.27
C SER A 459 -15.36 21.29 -6.84
N LEU A 460 -14.58 20.47 -6.15
CA LEU A 460 -14.15 20.69 -4.78
C LEU A 460 -12.63 20.75 -4.72
N PHE A 461 -12.13 21.53 -3.78
CA PHE A 461 -10.72 21.64 -3.42
C PHE A 461 -10.59 21.81 -1.89
N ASN A 462 -9.36 21.81 -1.39
CA ASN A 462 -9.05 22.11 0.01
C ASN A 462 -9.70 23.44 0.49
N THR A 463 -9.67 24.47 -0.35
CA THR A 463 -10.20 25.82 -0.06
C THR A 463 -11.49 26.13 -0.83
N PRO A 464 -12.23 27.19 -0.47
CA PRO A 464 -13.42 27.62 -1.19
C PRO A 464 -13.15 28.16 -2.61
N ILE A 465 -14.19 28.17 -3.44
CA ILE A 465 -14.19 28.83 -4.75
C ILE A 465 -14.27 30.36 -4.53
N VAL A 466 -13.31 31.10 -5.09
CA VAL A 466 -13.29 32.58 -5.04
C VAL A 466 -13.83 33.22 -6.31
N LYS A 467 -13.78 32.49 -7.44
CA LYS A 467 -14.29 32.97 -8.71
C LYS A 467 -14.77 31.81 -9.58
N ASN A 468 -15.92 32.01 -10.22
CA ASN A 468 -16.53 31.07 -11.14
C ASN A 468 -16.82 31.79 -12.48
N GLN A 469 -16.47 31.17 -13.60
CA GLN A 469 -16.74 31.71 -14.94
C GLN A 469 -17.11 30.59 -15.91
N THR A 470 -18.13 30.82 -16.74
CA THR A 470 -18.49 29.93 -17.84
C THR A 470 -17.78 30.33 -19.14
N GLU A 471 -17.22 29.36 -19.84
CA GLU A 471 -16.56 29.49 -21.15
C GLU A 471 -17.06 28.37 -22.08
N GLY A 472 -18.11 28.66 -22.87
CA GLY A 472 -18.77 27.63 -23.68
C GLY A 472 -19.41 26.56 -22.79
N ASP A 473 -19.14 25.29 -23.07
CA ASP A 473 -19.61 24.14 -22.27
C ASP A 473 -18.76 23.86 -21.02
N TRP A 474 -17.78 24.72 -20.72
CA TRP A 474 -16.85 24.58 -19.61
C TRP A 474 -17.11 25.62 -18.53
N ILE A 475 -16.86 25.22 -17.28
CA ILE A 475 -16.91 26.08 -16.11
C ILE A 475 -15.51 26.10 -15.49
N ILE A 476 -14.99 27.30 -15.28
CA ILE A 476 -13.71 27.59 -14.67
C ILE A 476 -13.95 28.00 -13.21
N ASP A 477 -13.64 27.09 -12.30
CA ASP A 477 -13.66 27.29 -10.86
C ASP A 477 -12.24 27.65 -10.38
N GLU A 478 -12.05 28.86 -9.88
CA GLU A 478 -10.81 29.32 -9.27
C GLU A 478 -10.96 29.27 -7.75
N PHE A 479 -10.10 28.50 -7.09
CA PHE A 479 -10.09 28.33 -5.64
C PHE A 479 -9.10 29.27 -4.96
N ASP A 480 -9.30 29.54 -3.67
CA ASP A 480 -8.35 30.34 -2.90
C ASP A 480 -7.03 29.60 -2.63
N TRP A 481 -6.01 30.32 -2.20
CA TRP A 481 -4.75 29.74 -1.75
C TRP A 481 -4.93 28.94 -0.46
N THR A 482 -4.37 27.73 -0.42
CA THR A 482 -4.27 26.97 0.84
C THR A 482 -3.27 27.65 1.79
N PRO A 483 -3.37 27.38 3.12
CA PRO A 483 -2.24 27.50 4.03
C PRO A 483 -1.06 26.65 3.55
N LYS A 484 0.11 26.87 4.17
CA LYS A 484 1.31 26.10 3.86
C LYS A 484 1.12 24.65 4.34
N MET A 485 1.04 23.70 3.39
CA MET A 485 0.74 22.29 3.67
C MET A 485 1.57 21.34 2.81
N SER A 486 1.50 20.04 3.08
CA SER A 486 2.24 19.01 2.36
C SER A 486 1.50 18.57 1.08
N THR A 487 2.23 18.07 0.08
CA THR A 487 1.66 17.64 -1.22
C THR A 487 0.63 16.53 -1.08
N TYR A 488 0.83 15.60 -0.14
CA TYR A 488 -0.07 14.46 0.07
C TYR A 488 -1.47 14.86 0.58
N LEU A 489 -1.65 16.08 1.07
CA LEU A 489 -2.91 16.63 1.57
C LEU A 489 -3.69 17.43 0.52
N VAL A 490 -3.11 17.63 -0.67
CA VAL A 490 -3.81 18.27 -1.77
C VAL A 490 -4.95 17.36 -2.22
N ALA A 491 -6.17 17.87 -2.30
CA ALA A 491 -7.29 17.09 -2.77
C ALA A 491 -8.23 17.90 -3.64
N PHE A 492 -8.75 17.26 -4.68
CA PHE A 492 -9.84 17.79 -5.49
C PHE A 492 -10.76 16.69 -5.99
N VAL A 493 -12.03 17.04 -6.14
CA VAL A 493 -13.11 16.13 -6.57
C VAL A 493 -13.98 16.83 -7.61
N VAL A 494 -14.33 16.15 -8.69
CA VAL A 494 -15.29 16.62 -9.70
C VAL A 494 -16.41 15.59 -9.81
N SER A 495 -17.64 16.00 -9.52
CA SER A 495 -18.76 15.06 -9.35
C SER A 495 -20.13 15.68 -9.61
N ASN A 496 -21.16 14.85 -9.49
CA ASN A 496 -22.58 15.24 -9.48
C ASN A 496 -23.23 15.08 -8.10
N PHE A 497 -22.44 15.23 -7.03
CA PHE A 497 -22.91 15.03 -5.66
C PHE A 497 -23.83 16.15 -5.16
N ASN A 498 -24.76 15.78 -4.28
CA ASN A 498 -25.57 16.72 -3.52
C ASN A 498 -24.84 17.13 -2.24
N LEU A 499 -25.19 18.30 -1.73
CA LEU A 499 -24.52 18.95 -0.60
C LEU A 499 -25.51 19.33 0.48
N ILE A 500 -25.19 19.02 1.73
CA ILE A 500 -25.83 19.54 2.94
C ILE A 500 -24.80 20.31 3.78
N ARG A 501 -25.28 21.33 4.50
CA ARG A 501 -24.41 22.25 5.25
C ARG A 501 -24.87 22.45 6.68
N ASN A 502 -23.91 22.74 7.55
CA ASN A 502 -24.08 23.23 8.91
C ASN A 502 -22.95 24.23 9.21
N GLU A 503 -23.02 24.90 10.35
CA GLU A 503 -22.05 25.93 10.73
C GLU A 503 -21.69 25.76 12.21
N THR A 504 -20.41 25.87 12.54
CA THR A 504 -19.93 25.89 13.93
C THR A 504 -20.22 27.25 14.58
N SER A 505 -20.13 27.31 15.90
CA SER A 505 -20.18 28.55 16.68
C SER A 505 -19.04 29.53 16.36
N THR A 506 -17.95 29.03 15.76
CA THR A 506 -16.79 29.78 15.27
C THR A 506 -16.91 30.20 13.79
N ASN A 507 -18.08 30.01 13.16
CA ASN A 507 -18.38 30.32 11.75
C ASN A 507 -17.58 29.49 10.72
N ILE A 508 -17.24 28.24 11.07
CA ILE A 508 -16.67 27.28 10.12
C ILE A 508 -17.81 26.57 9.38
N ASN A 509 -17.77 26.60 8.05
CA ASN A 509 -18.76 25.91 7.22
C ASN A 509 -18.48 24.41 7.20
N ILE A 510 -19.40 23.62 7.74
CA ILE A 510 -19.34 22.15 7.68
C ILE A 510 -20.19 21.67 6.52
N GLU A 511 -19.61 20.86 5.66
CA GLU A 511 -20.23 20.41 4.42
C GLU A 511 -20.13 18.89 4.29
N VAL A 512 -21.25 18.21 4.00
CA VAL A 512 -21.24 16.79 3.64
C VAL A 512 -21.75 16.63 2.22
N LEU A 513 -20.97 15.95 1.38
CA LEU A 513 -21.36 15.60 0.01
C LEU A 513 -21.37 14.10 -0.20
N GLY A 514 -22.28 13.65 -1.06
CA GLY A 514 -22.38 12.26 -1.49
C GLY A 514 -23.34 12.10 -2.65
N ARG A 515 -23.61 10.85 -3.04
CA ARG A 515 -24.56 10.54 -4.12
C ARG A 515 -25.91 11.22 -3.84
N PRO A 516 -26.57 11.80 -4.86
CA PRO A 516 -27.85 12.49 -4.69
C PRO A 516 -28.87 11.68 -3.88
N GLU A 517 -29.06 10.41 -4.22
CA GLU A 517 -29.99 9.53 -3.51
C GLU A 517 -29.71 9.39 -2.00
N ALA A 518 -28.44 9.26 -1.61
CA ALA A 518 -28.08 9.05 -0.22
C ALA A 518 -28.27 10.33 0.61
N ILE A 519 -27.85 11.47 0.05
CA ILE A 519 -28.05 12.78 0.69
C ILE A 519 -29.54 13.13 0.77
N ASP A 520 -30.31 12.88 -0.29
CA ASP A 520 -31.75 13.13 -0.32
C ASP A 520 -32.53 12.21 0.64
N ASN A 521 -32.00 11.01 0.94
CA ASN A 521 -32.54 10.12 1.97
C ASN A 521 -32.19 10.55 3.41
N GLY A 522 -31.29 11.54 3.56
CA GLY A 522 -30.84 12.06 4.85
C GLY A 522 -29.64 11.34 5.44
N ASP A 523 -28.98 10.44 4.69
CA ASP A 523 -27.91 9.57 5.21
C ASP A 523 -26.65 10.35 5.64
N GLY A 524 -26.48 11.59 5.16
CA GLY A 524 -25.36 12.47 5.56
C GLY A 524 -25.61 13.29 6.84
N HIS A 525 -26.83 13.32 7.38
CA HIS A 525 -27.16 14.22 8.49
C HIS A 525 -26.44 13.88 9.80
N PHE A 526 -26.21 12.60 10.05
CA PHE A 526 -25.49 12.17 11.25
C PHE A 526 -24.05 12.69 11.22
N ALA A 527 -23.29 12.39 10.16
CA ALA A 527 -21.92 12.87 10.01
C ALA A 527 -21.81 14.39 9.98
N LEU A 528 -22.78 15.10 9.38
CA LEU A 528 -22.79 16.56 9.36
C LEU A 528 -22.84 17.17 10.77
N ASN A 529 -23.65 16.58 11.66
CA ASN A 529 -23.76 17.03 13.05
C ASN A 529 -22.54 16.58 13.88
N GLU A 530 -22.06 15.36 13.68
CA GLU A 530 -20.84 14.87 14.33
C GLU A 530 -19.65 15.76 14.00
N ALA A 531 -19.41 16.05 12.72
CA ALA A 531 -18.27 16.84 12.29
C ALA A 531 -18.28 18.25 12.90
N LYS A 532 -19.45 18.88 12.98
CA LYS A 532 -19.62 20.17 13.67
C LYS A 532 -19.20 20.08 15.14
N ASN A 533 -19.80 19.16 15.89
CA ASN A 533 -19.59 19.07 17.33
C ASN A 533 -18.15 18.67 17.67
N ILE A 534 -17.54 17.80 16.85
CA ILE A 534 -16.16 17.34 17.02
C ILE A 534 -15.16 18.46 16.73
N ILE A 535 -15.37 19.27 15.68
CA ILE A 535 -14.51 20.45 15.43
C ILE A 535 -14.57 21.41 16.62
N GLU A 536 -15.77 21.75 17.10
CA GLU A 536 -15.93 22.63 18.27
C GLU A 536 -15.24 22.05 19.52
N PHE A 537 -15.31 20.73 19.71
CA PHE A 537 -14.60 20.05 20.78
C PHE A 537 -13.08 20.17 20.62
N PHE A 538 -12.53 19.87 19.44
CA PHE A 538 -11.09 19.90 19.20
C PHE A 538 -10.50 21.31 19.23
N GLU A 539 -11.22 22.34 18.77
CA GLU A 539 -10.81 23.73 18.94
C GLU A 539 -10.59 24.08 20.43
N ASN A 540 -11.52 23.66 21.29
CA ASN A 540 -11.44 23.88 22.74
C ASN A 540 -10.40 22.97 23.42
N TYR A 541 -10.33 21.70 23.02
CA TYR A 541 -9.47 20.72 23.66
C TYR A 541 -7.99 20.97 23.35
N PHE A 542 -7.67 21.35 22.11
CA PHE A 542 -6.31 21.67 21.69
C PHE A 542 -5.92 23.13 21.95
N ASP A 543 -6.89 24.00 22.29
CA ASP A 543 -6.69 25.45 22.45
C ASP A 543 -6.08 26.09 21.18
N VAL A 544 -6.52 25.61 20.02
CA VAL A 544 -6.05 26.04 18.69
C VAL A 544 -7.25 26.02 17.73
N GLU A 545 -7.59 27.17 17.17
CA GLU A 545 -8.69 27.33 16.21
C GLU A 545 -8.49 26.48 14.93
N TYR A 546 -9.60 26.07 14.32
CA TYR A 546 -9.58 25.39 13.03
C TYR A 546 -9.13 26.38 11.92
N PRO A 547 -8.07 26.07 11.16
CA PRO A 547 -7.36 27.10 10.38
C PRO A 547 -7.96 27.40 8.99
N LEU A 548 -9.11 26.81 8.62
CA LEU A 548 -9.76 26.98 7.32
C LEU A 548 -11.21 27.43 7.48
N GLU A 549 -11.74 28.19 6.53
CA GLU A 549 -13.13 28.69 6.55
C GLU A 549 -14.20 27.60 6.33
N LYS A 550 -13.77 26.42 5.88
CA LYS A 550 -14.65 25.26 5.63
C LYS A 550 -13.98 23.95 6.01
N SER A 551 -14.80 22.99 6.40
CA SER A 551 -14.46 21.57 6.46
C SER A 551 -15.47 20.78 5.65
N THR A 552 -15.04 20.26 4.50
CA THR A 552 -15.87 19.45 3.61
C THR A 552 -15.58 17.96 3.80
N GLN A 553 -16.60 17.14 3.98
CA GLN A 553 -16.54 15.68 4.06
C GLN A 553 -17.24 15.08 2.83
N VAL A 554 -16.56 14.23 2.07
CA VAL A 554 -17.08 13.68 0.81
C VAL A 554 -17.13 12.16 0.88
N ALA A 555 -18.32 11.59 0.70
CA ALA A 555 -18.52 10.15 0.54
C ALA A 555 -18.30 9.75 -0.92
N VAL A 556 -17.26 8.95 -1.17
CA VAL A 556 -16.90 8.42 -2.50
C VAL A 556 -17.23 6.91 -2.56
N PRO A 557 -17.86 6.43 -3.65
CA PRO A 557 -18.20 5.01 -3.84
C PRO A 557 -16.98 4.07 -3.82
N ASP A 558 -15.95 4.42 -4.60
CA ASP A 558 -14.72 3.63 -4.69
C ASP A 558 -13.56 4.38 -4.02
N PHE A 559 -13.15 3.92 -2.84
CA PHE A 559 -12.03 4.49 -2.10
C PHE A 559 -11.18 3.37 -1.50
N SER A 560 -9.86 3.41 -1.65
CA SER A 560 -8.96 2.31 -1.25
C SER A 560 -8.75 2.24 0.26
N ALA A 561 -8.69 3.39 0.93
CA ALA A 561 -8.61 3.52 2.37
C ALA A 561 -10.00 3.59 3.03
N GLY A 562 -10.06 3.75 4.36
CA GLY A 562 -11.32 4.03 5.07
C GLY A 562 -11.76 5.48 4.84
N ALA A 563 -10.86 6.42 5.14
CA ALA A 563 -10.95 7.83 4.84
C ALA A 563 -9.53 8.42 4.67
N MET A 564 -9.44 9.71 4.33
CA MET A 564 -8.19 10.44 4.13
C MET A 564 -8.36 11.91 4.50
N GLU A 565 -7.44 12.42 5.31
CA GLU A 565 -7.56 13.64 6.11
C GLU A 565 -7.35 14.96 5.34
N ASN A 566 -7.44 14.94 4.00
CA ASN A 566 -7.00 16.06 3.17
C ASN A 566 -7.56 17.41 3.68
N TRP A 567 -6.69 18.40 3.88
CA TRP A 567 -6.99 19.55 4.72
C TRP A 567 -8.17 20.37 4.16
N GLY A 568 -9.30 20.39 4.88
CA GLY A 568 -10.53 21.08 4.45
C GLY A 568 -11.37 20.33 3.40
N LEU A 569 -10.93 19.16 2.92
CA LEU A 569 -11.65 18.28 1.99
C LEU A 569 -11.40 16.80 2.30
N VAL A 570 -11.94 16.32 3.41
CA VAL A 570 -11.76 14.94 3.86
C VAL A 570 -12.59 13.99 2.98
N ILE A 571 -11.96 12.92 2.49
CA ILE A 571 -12.59 11.94 1.58
C ILE A 571 -12.81 10.64 2.35
N TYR A 572 -14.01 10.06 2.23
CA TYR A 572 -14.42 8.86 2.95
C TYR A 572 -14.95 7.80 1.98
N ARG A 573 -14.84 6.53 2.34
CA ARG A 573 -15.77 5.50 1.84
C ARG A 573 -17.19 5.85 2.26
N GLU A 574 -18.19 5.48 1.44
CA GLU A 574 -19.60 5.72 1.77
C GLU A 574 -19.99 5.19 3.16
N ASN A 575 -19.60 3.97 3.50
CA ASN A 575 -19.92 3.35 4.79
C ASN A 575 -19.12 3.90 6.00
N ALA A 576 -18.20 4.84 5.77
CA ALA A 576 -17.46 5.53 6.81
C ALA A 576 -18.01 6.94 7.09
N LEU A 577 -18.92 7.45 6.26
CA LEU A 577 -19.51 8.79 6.39
C LEU A 577 -21.03 8.79 6.39
N LEU A 578 -21.68 7.94 5.60
CA LEU A 578 -23.13 7.89 5.46
C LEU A 578 -23.72 6.90 6.46
N PHE A 579 -24.83 7.29 7.08
CA PHE A 579 -25.55 6.48 8.05
C PHE A 579 -27.06 6.53 7.80
N ASN A 580 -27.64 5.38 7.49
CA ASN A 580 -29.06 5.21 7.22
C ASN A 580 -29.79 4.69 8.47
N GLU A 581 -30.55 5.55 9.15
CA GLU A 581 -31.26 5.21 10.39
C GLU A 581 -32.19 3.98 10.31
N LYS A 582 -32.68 3.64 9.11
CA LYS A 582 -33.63 2.52 8.93
C LYS A 582 -32.94 1.18 8.71
N ASN A 583 -31.72 1.18 8.18
CA ASN A 583 -31.06 -0.03 7.70
C ASN A 583 -29.77 -0.34 8.47
N ASP A 584 -29.07 0.69 8.95
CA ASP A 584 -27.75 0.55 9.53
C ASP A 584 -27.81 0.28 11.03
N THR A 585 -26.82 -0.45 11.53
CA THR A 585 -26.75 -0.87 12.93
C THR A 585 -26.09 0.20 13.81
N ILE A 586 -26.17 -0.01 15.13
CA ILE A 586 -25.44 0.84 16.08
C ILE A 586 -23.92 0.81 15.85
N ASN A 587 -23.37 -0.32 15.38
CA ASN A 587 -21.93 -0.43 15.11
C ASN A 587 -21.55 0.39 13.87
N ASP A 588 -22.43 0.46 12.87
CA ASP A 588 -22.22 1.31 11.69
C ASP A 588 -22.25 2.79 12.09
N LYS A 589 -23.20 3.17 12.96
CA LYS A 589 -23.26 4.53 13.53
C LYS A 589 -21.98 4.90 14.30
N LYS A 590 -21.51 3.99 15.16
CA LYS A 590 -20.25 4.16 15.91
C LYS A 590 -19.05 4.29 14.98
N ARG A 591 -18.98 3.48 13.93
CA ARG A 591 -17.93 3.56 12.92
C ARG A 591 -17.91 4.93 12.24
N VAL A 592 -19.06 5.46 11.83
CA VAL A 592 -19.13 6.81 11.23
C VAL A 592 -18.61 7.87 12.20
N SER A 593 -19.06 7.87 13.45
CA SER A 593 -18.59 8.83 14.47
C SER A 593 -17.08 8.70 14.73
N SER A 594 -16.57 7.47 14.86
CA SER A 594 -15.15 7.18 15.05
C SER A 594 -14.28 7.70 13.91
N VAL A 595 -14.63 7.36 12.66
CA VAL A 595 -13.83 7.76 11.50
C VAL A 595 -13.93 9.27 11.30
N VAL A 596 -15.11 9.88 11.43
CA VAL A 596 -15.23 11.36 11.38
C VAL A 596 -14.36 12.01 12.46
N SER A 597 -14.34 11.46 13.67
CA SER A 597 -13.47 12.00 14.73
C SER A 597 -11.99 11.83 14.45
N HIS A 598 -11.58 10.70 13.88
CA HIS A 598 -10.21 10.41 13.48
C HIS A 598 -9.69 11.41 12.45
N GLU A 599 -10.43 11.57 11.34
CA GLU A 599 -10.03 12.46 10.25
C GLU A 599 -10.03 13.94 10.67
N LEU A 600 -10.91 14.33 11.59
CA LEU A 600 -10.95 15.69 12.12
C LEU A 600 -9.81 15.97 13.10
N ALA A 601 -9.32 14.96 13.83
CA ALA A 601 -8.12 15.10 14.66
C ALA A 601 -6.88 15.41 13.81
N HIS A 602 -6.78 14.78 12.63
CA HIS A 602 -5.68 15.00 11.70
C HIS A 602 -5.56 16.44 11.19
N GLN A 603 -6.64 17.23 11.26
CA GLN A 603 -6.60 18.65 10.88
C GLN A 603 -5.61 19.46 11.74
N TRP A 604 -5.30 18.98 12.95
CA TRP A 604 -4.21 19.46 13.79
C TRP A 604 -2.98 18.54 13.70
N PHE A 605 -3.17 17.23 13.90
CA PHE A 605 -2.10 16.22 13.98
C PHE A 605 -1.95 15.44 12.67
N GLY A 606 -1.21 16.03 11.73
CA GLY A 606 -1.04 15.55 10.37
C GLY A 606 -0.98 16.72 9.41
N ASN A 607 -1.95 17.62 9.53
CA ASN A 607 -2.10 18.74 8.61
C ASN A 607 -1.36 19.99 9.10
N LEU A 608 -1.77 20.54 10.25
CA LEU A 608 -1.13 21.71 10.85
C LEU A 608 0.31 21.38 11.24
N VAL A 609 0.48 20.33 12.05
CA VAL A 609 1.79 19.76 12.41
C VAL A 609 1.94 18.44 11.67
N THR A 610 2.97 18.32 10.84
CA THR A 610 3.21 17.15 9.98
C THR A 610 4.58 16.56 10.30
N PRO A 611 4.76 15.22 10.28
CA PRO A 611 6.06 14.60 10.43
C PRO A 611 7.02 15.10 9.35
N ALA A 612 8.28 15.29 9.73
CA ALA A 612 9.31 15.71 8.80
C ALA A 612 9.59 14.64 7.73
N TRP A 613 9.37 13.36 8.08
CA TRP A 613 9.48 12.22 7.19
C TRP A 613 8.64 11.04 7.72
N TRP A 614 8.34 10.08 6.85
CA TRP A 614 7.39 9.00 7.13
C TRP A 614 7.81 8.06 8.27
N ASN A 615 9.09 7.99 8.63
CA ASN A 615 9.55 7.23 9.81
C ASN A 615 8.91 7.70 11.13
N ASP A 616 8.29 8.89 11.14
CA ASP A 616 7.53 9.45 12.26
C ASP A 616 6.02 9.50 11.99
N LEU A 617 5.49 8.68 11.06
CA LEU A 617 4.06 8.57 10.72
C LEU A 617 3.18 8.30 11.94
N TRP A 618 3.70 7.54 12.91
CA TRP A 618 3.02 7.24 14.17
C TRP A 618 2.58 8.49 14.97
N LEU A 619 3.22 9.65 14.77
CA LEU A 619 2.80 10.94 15.36
C LEU A 619 1.49 11.46 14.76
N ASN A 620 1.18 11.08 13.53
CA ASN A 620 -0.10 11.37 12.91
C ASN A 620 -1.13 10.32 13.32
N GLU A 621 -0.94 9.08 12.85
CA GLU A 621 -1.95 8.02 12.92
C GLU A 621 -2.22 7.58 14.36
N GLY A 622 -1.16 7.33 15.14
CA GLY A 622 -1.29 6.91 16.53
C GLY A 622 -1.91 7.99 17.43
N PHE A 623 -1.67 9.26 17.13
CA PHE A 623 -2.30 10.36 17.88
C PHE A 623 -3.78 10.51 17.51
N ALA A 624 -4.11 10.48 16.21
CA ALA A 624 -5.50 10.53 15.75
C ALA A 624 -6.32 9.35 16.30
N SER A 625 -5.76 8.13 16.27
CA SER A 625 -6.38 6.93 16.85
C SER A 625 -6.63 7.01 18.36
N TRP A 626 -5.85 7.82 19.09
CA TRP A 626 -6.12 8.06 20.51
C TRP A 626 -7.26 9.06 20.70
N VAL A 627 -7.16 10.24 20.07
CA VAL A 627 -8.09 11.33 20.31
C VAL A 627 -9.44 11.15 19.62
N GLU A 628 -9.58 10.24 18.65
CA GLU A 628 -10.87 9.87 18.06
C GLU A 628 -11.88 9.46 19.16
N TYR A 629 -11.44 8.71 20.17
CA TYR A 629 -12.30 8.27 21.27
C TYR A 629 -12.65 9.41 22.22
N LEU A 630 -11.83 10.47 22.28
CA LEU A 630 -12.17 11.67 23.05
C LEU A 630 -13.28 12.46 22.36
N GLY A 631 -13.19 12.61 21.03
CA GLY A 631 -14.23 13.25 20.24
C GLY A 631 -15.54 12.46 20.27
N MET A 632 -15.48 11.14 20.06
CA MET A 632 -16.65 10.26 20.20
C MET A 632 -17.26 10.31 21.61
N ASN A 633 -16.44 10.30 22.66
CA ASN A 633 -16.96 10.34 24.04
C ASN A 633 -17.57 11.70 24.38
N PHE A 634 -17.14 12.78 23.73
CA PHE A 634 -17.77 14.10 23.87
C PHE A 634 -19.16 14.13 23.23
N THR A 635 -19.32 13.60 22.01
CA THR A 635 -20.62 13.58 21.32
C THR A 635 -21.57 12.49 21.85
N HIS A 636 -21.01 11.36 22.27
CA HIS A 636 -21.73 10.15 22.66
C HIS A 636 -21.19 9.48 23.94
N PRO A 637 -21.22 10.16 25.10
CA PRO A 637 -20.72 9.60 26.37
C PRO A 637 -21.49 8.33 26.81
N GLU A 638 -22.73 8.16 26.34
CA GLU A 638 -23.56 7.00 26.66
C GLU A 638 -23.03 5.68 26.09
N TRP A 639 -22.17 5.72 25.06
CA TRP A 639 -21.60 4.52 24.46
C TRP A 639 -20.46 3.91 25.27
N ARG A 640 -19.82 4.71 26.14
CA ARG A 640 -18.66 4.31 26.97
C ARG A 640 -17.51 3.71 26.14
N ASP A 641 -17.38 4.11 24.88
CA ASP A 641 -16.38 3.53 23.97
C ASP A 641 -14.94 3.83 24.40
N LEU A 642 -14.70 4.94 25.09
CA LEU A 642 -13.39 5.22 25.70
C LEU A 642 -12.96 4.12 26.70
N GLU A 643 -13.91 3.48 27.39
CA GLU A 643 -13.61 2.37 28.31
C GLU A 643 -13.37 1.04 27.56
N TYR A 644 -14.16 0.78 26.50
CA TYR A 644 -14.01 -0.42 25.67
C TYR A 644 -12.73 -0.39 24.83
N PHE A 645 -12.32 0.80 24.38
CA PHE A 645 -11.10 1.04 23.62
C PHE A 645 -9.86 0.47 24.30
N PHE A 646 -9.68 0.71 25.60
CA PHE A 646 -8.55 0.16 26.36
C PHE A 646 -8.46 -1.36 26.26
N VAL A 647 -9.59 -2.07 26.21
CA VAL A 647 -9.61 -3.53 26.11
C VAL A 647 -9.41 -3.97 24.67
N GLN A 648 -10.00 -3.28 23.70
CA GLN A 648 -9.89 -3.61 22.29
C GLN A 648 -8.45 -3.45 21.77
N LYS A 649 -7.76 -2.36 22.14
CA LYS A 649 -6.39 -2.11 21.67
C LYS A 649 -5.34 -3.01 22.29
N LEU A 650 -5.67 -3.84 23.30
CA LEU A 650 -4.75 -4.88 23.77
C LEU A 650 -4.49 -5.96 22.69
N SER A 651 -5.33 -6.09 21.67
CA SER A 651 -5.10 -7.04 20.57
C SER A 651 -3.78 -6.77 19.83
N VAL A 652 -3.30 -5.52 19.80
CA VAL A 652 -2.01 -5.18 19.19
C VAL A 652 -0.84 -5.91 19.87
N MET A 653 -0.99 -6.29 21.15
CA MET A 653 0.01 -7.09 21.86
C MET A 653 0.20 -8.47 21.25
N GLU A 654 -0.80 -9.03 20.55
CA GLU A 654 -0.64 -10.29 19.84
C GLU A 654 0.40 -10.14 18.72
N LEU A 655 0.29 -9.09 17.91
CA LEU A 655 1.26 -8.76 16.87
C LEU A 655 2.61 -8.35 17.47
N ASP A 656 2.60 -7.52 18.52
CA ASP A 656 3.81 -7.01 19.14
C ASP A 656 4.61 -8.06 19.92
N SER A 657 3.96 -9.16 20.32
CA SER A 657 4.61 -10.30 20.96
C SER A 657 5.38 -11.20 19.98
N LEU A 658 5.20 -11.00 18.67
CA LEU A 658 5.89 -11.76 17.64
C LEU A 658 7.29 -11.18 17.41
N GLU A 659 8.30 -12.03 17.21
CA GLU A 659 9.61 -11.63 16.64
C GLU A 659 9.42 -10.91 15.28
N SER A 660 8.33 -11.28 14.60
CA SER A 660 7.39 -10.47 13.81
C SER A 660 7.54 -8.96 13.70
N SER A 661 7.48 -8.36 14.88
CA SER A 661 7.09 -6.97 15.07
C SER A 661 8.23 -6.03 14.67
N HIS A 662 7.92 -4.74 14.64
CA HIS A 662 8.90 -3.69 14.45
C HIS A 662 8.76 -2.61 15.52
N PRO A 663 9.82 -1.80 15.75
CA PRO A 663 9.70 -0.59 16.55
C PRO A 663 8.65 0.36 15.95
N VAL A 664 7.99 1.16 16.80
CA VAL A 664 7.07 2.23 16.36
C VAL A 664 7.78 3.26 15.46
N LYS A 665 9.08 3.44 15.66
CA LYS A 665 9.96 4.30 14.84
C LYS A 665 11.05 3.44 14.19
N PHE A 666 11.05 3.37 12.87
CA PHE A 666 12.12 2.74 12.08
C PHE A 666 12.40 3.52 10.80
N GLU A 667 13.62 3.42 10.26
CA GLU A 667 14.02 4.18 9.07
C GLU A 667 13.35 3.62 7.80
N VAL A 668 12.79 4.52 6.98
CA VAL A 668 12.19 4.18 5.68
C VAL A 668 12.71 5.13 4.60
N ASN A 669 12.97 4.63 3.40
CA ASN A 669 13.45 5.43 2.29
C ASN A 669 12.69 5.18 0.98
N ASP A 670 12.30 3.94 0.68
CA ASP A 670 11.53 3.57 -0.52
C ASP A 670 10.02 3.83 -0.31
N PRO A 671 9.29 4.40 -1.28
CA PRO A 671 7.81 4.41 -1.29
C PRO A 671 7.13 3.09 -0.86
N ASN A 672 7.68 1.93 -1.21
CA ASN A 672 7.10 0.65 -0.77
C ASN A 672 7.28 0.40 0.73
N GLU A 673 8.40 0.80 1.31
CA GLU A 673 8.64 0.75 2.76
C GLU A 673 7.72 1.73 3.49
N ILE A 674 7.49 2.91 2.91
CA ILE A 674 6.58 3.91 3.47
C ILE A 674 5.16 3.34 3.59
N ASN A 675 4.66 2.64 2.56
CA ASN A 675 3.34 2.00 2.63
C ASN A 675 3.24 0.92 3.71
N SER A 676 4.35 0.27 4.06
CA SER A 676 4.36 -0.76 5.11
C SER A 676 4.22 -0.21 6.53
N LEU A 677 4.36 1.11 6.71
CA LEU A 677 4.16 1.79 7.99
C LEU A 677 2.69 1.94 8.37
N PHE A 678 1.76 1.81 7.42
CA PHE A 678 0.34 1.93 7.68
C PHE A 678 -0.20 0.60 8.23
N ASP A 679 0.16 0.29 9.47
CA ASP A 679 -0.05 -1.00 10.10
C ASP A 679 -0.55 -0.87 11.56
N GLU A 680 -1.06 -1.95 12.14
CA GLU A 680 -1.60 -1.94 13.51
C GLU A 680 -0.56 -1.47 14.56
N ILE A 681 0.74 -1.65 14.34
CA ILE A 681 1.77 -1.13 15.26
C ILE A 681 1.77 0.41 15.27
N SER A 682 1.70 1.05 14.11
CA SER A 682 1.74 2.52 14.00
C SER A 682 0.45 3.20 14.46
N TYR A 683 -0.70 2.53 14.29
CA TYR A 683 -2.01 3.02 14.74
C TYR A 683 -2.29 2.72 16.21
N ASP A 684 -2.11 1.47 16.64
CA ASP A 684 -2.72 0.99 17.90
C ASP A 684 -1.72 0.89 19.05
N LYS A 685 -0.44 0.66 18.77
CA LYS A 685 0.59 0.51 19.81
C LYS A 685 0.94 1.85 20.47
N VAL A 686 0.93 2.93 19.69
CA VAL A 686 1.30 4.28 20.13
C VAL A 686 0.48 4.73 21.34
N PHE A 687 -0.82 4.42 21.33
CA PHE A 687 -1.73 4.76 22.42
C PHE A 687 -1.27 4.20 23.78
N LEU A 688 -0.63 3.02 23.82
CA LEU A 688 -0.13 2.45 25.08
C LEU A 688 0.98 3.31 25.74
N PHE A 689 1.57 4.26 24.99
CA PHE A 689 2.64 5.13 25.45
C PHE A 689 2.23 6.59 25.67
N ILE A 690 1.09 7.03 25.10
CA ILE A 690 0.51 8.37 25.30
C ILE A 690 -0.37 8.34 26.55
#